data_AF-A0A9N8HN17-F1
#
_entry.id   AF-A0A9N8HN17-F1
#
_cell.length_a   1.000
_cell.length_b   1.000
_cell.length_c   1.000
_cell.angle_alpha   90.00
_cell.angle_beta   90.00
_cell.angle_gamma   90.00
#
_symmetry.space_group_name_H-M   'P 1'
#
loop_
_entity.id
_entity.type
_entity.pdbx_description
1 polymer ?
#
loop_
_entity_poly.entity_id
_entity_poly.type
_entity_poly.pdbx_seq_one_letter_code
_entity_poly.pdbx_strand_id
1 'polypeptide(L)'
;MKFVSPLSVFFLSSSSSISVVSGHGYLKTPRSRNYVAKQDGVSWGGSNTDPAPEFCPQCLNRGGIVAACGKIGDHNYDYPPNAIGGVLPPNVQMVAKKGGSIDVDVVLTAHHKGHFSFYACPMVGGEVPTEDCFKSNPLEFEEDLLYGALQDPSHKDRAYIPPLTYDGIIDDTESAVPGTLYSYKMKLPPSIEGDLVLLQWHYLSANSCVHEGYGDYAFPSAWGDLGYEQLPLCGPLPADGDGVPEMFWNCAEIRVEGEEGAPTTLPAPAPAPTTFVPAPVPAPTTSSPLPPPSVLPSEGNTRMIAYLGNWQACPTAAQLAQYTHIVIAFAVSYTWAPNKNQCSPTCEIATPPICNNAANPSLLNDLRAQGKKIIVSFGGAGMGGSWAGDQNDCWEYCYGRESNVVAQLTSIVDDLGADGVDIDYEYFYEDNQNGSGFSKGTQAQNFLTQVTVGLRNSLAPNAIVTHAPMDVDMEPNTMYYQLLKDISFTLDFLMPQYYNGVTRPVVDGIDGTGAGSSSALVHYSTLVDDLFNGDATRMIFGFCISDCSGTGSNADANQAAELITSLAQHYSCNGGAFFWVAEADREGSWSSVVNQVMISSSTCSASTDSPTPIPPSTPNPTSRTQGTPTPTPTPTTQGTSAPSTSASTLLPTNSATGDLVVSSGSRCGVSELAARANCGSECSSNTDCAANEYCWNVQANLCGNRPGFRLCDDLPGKANGNARCGSNELLARETCGDSCSTNEDCHGPGEYCFATHLNSCDCVAEFGDGQRRRLLRGAFSSS
;
A
#
# COMPACT_ATOMS: atom_id res chain seq x y z
N MET A 1 -49.81 40.77 40.04
CA MET A 1 -48.74 40.16 40.87
C MET A 1 -47.91 39.23 39.99
N LYS A 2 -46.75 38.75 40.46
CA LYS A 2 -45.80 37.98 39.61
C LYS A 2 -46.40 36.65 39.17
N PHE A 3 -46.26 36.30 37.89
CA PHE A 3 -46.37 34.91 37.43
C PHE A 3 -45.13 34.13 37.88
N VAL A 4 -45.29 32.82 38.11
CA VAL A 4 -44.21 31.88 38.40
C VAL A 4 -44.31 30.74 37.38
N SER A 5 -43.18 30.37 36.77
CA SER A 5 -43.15 29.33 35.74
C SER A 5 -43.17 27.93 36.36
N PRO A 6 -43.86 26.94 35.77
CA PRO A 6 -43.56 25.54 36.01
C PRO A 6 -42.20 25.17 35.37
N LEU A 7 -41.53 24.16 35.95
CA LEU A 7 -40.36 23.52 35.33
C LEU A 7 -40.81 22.67 34.14
N SER A 8 -40.09 22.75 33.02
CA SER A 8 -40.12 21.73 31.98
C SER A 8 -38.98 20.75 32.21
N VAL A 9 -39.29 19.46 32.35
CA VAL A 9 -38.28 18.40 32.48
C VAL A 9 -37.78 18.06 31.08
N PHE A 10 -36.52 18.38 30.79
CA PHE A 10 -35.84 17.85 29.61
C PHE A 10 -35.50 16.37 29.86
N PHE A 11 -36.10 15.47 29.08
CA PHE A 11 -35.50 14.17 28.84
C PHE A 11 -34.25 14.37 27.99
N LEU A 12 -33.08 13.99 28.51
CA LEU A 12 -31.94 13.72 27.64
C LEU A 12 -32.22 12.38 26.97
N SER A 13 -32.64 12.41 25.71
CA SER A 13 -32.47 11.26 24.82
C SER A 13 -30.97 11.11 24.56
N SER A 14 -30.32 10.24 25.30
CA SER A 14 -28.95 9.80 24.99
C SER A 14 -28.99 9.03 23.68
N SER A 15 -28.81 9.74 22.57
CA SER A 15 -28.58 9.17 21.26
C SER A 15 -27.20 8.52 21.28
N SER A 16 -27.14 7.29 21.79
CA SER A 16 -25.96 6.44 21.64
C SER A 16 -25.75 6.23 20.15
N SER A 17 -24.76 6.91 19.58
CA SER A 17 -24.22 6.57 18.28
C SER A 17 -23.73 5.13 18.36
N ILE A 18 -24.53 4.20 17.85
CA ILE A 18 -24.06 2.85 17.61
C ILE A 18 -23.07 2.99 16.46
N SER A 19 -21.78 2.99 16.79
CA SER A 19 -20.74 2.77 15.79
C SER A 19 -21.03 1.42 15.15
N VAL A 20 -21.56 1.44 13.94
CA VAL A 20 -21.70 0.24 13.13
C VAL A 20 -20.30 -0.13 12.67
N VAL A 21 -19.57 -0.82 13.56
CA VAL A 21 -18.45 -1.66 13.17
C VAL A 21 -19.01 -2.58 12.08
N SER A 22 -18.32 -2.68 10.94
CA SER A 22 -18.62 -3.69 9.92
C SER A 22 -17.86 -4.96 10.27
N GLY A 23 -18.45 -6.11 9.95
CA GLY A 23 -17.72 -7.37 9.89
C GLY A 23 -16.54 -7.23 8.92
N HIS A 24 -15.50 -8.02 9.14
CA HIS A 24 -14.31 -8.01 8.30
C HIS A 24 -13.57 -9.34 8.44
N GLY A 25 -13.19 -9.94 7.31
CA GLY A 25 -12.33 -11.12 7.29
C GLY A 25 -12.05 -11.66 5.89
N TYR A 26 -11.13 -12.61 5.81
CA TYR A 26 -10.70 -13.23 4.56
C TYR A 26 -10.31 -14.70 4.73
N LEU A 27 -10.43 -15.45 3.62
CA LEU A 27 -9.91 -16.81 3.51
C LEU A 27 -8.39 -16.76 3.24
N LYS A 28 -7.62 -17.25 4.21
CA LYS A 28 -6.15 -17.32 4.21
C LYS A 28 -5.62 -18.59 3.55
N THR A 29 -6.21 -19.75 3.87
CA THR A 29 -5.79 -21.05 3.32
C THR A 29 -7.02 -21.79 2.77
N PRO A 30 -6.99 -22.27 1.51
CA PRO A 30 -6.11 -21.78 0.43
C PRO A 30 -6.29 -20.28 0.21
N ARG A 31 -5.24 -19.58 -0.27
CA ARG A 31 -5.28 -18.11 -0.41
C ARG A 31 -6.41 -17.69 -1.35
N SER A 32 -7.28 -16.81 -0.88
CA SER A 32 -8.33 -16.22 -1.72
C SER A 32 -7.77 -15.24 -2.75
N ARG A 33 -8.48 -14.98 -3.85
CA ARG A 33 -8.10 -14.05 -4.93
C ARG A 33 -7.77 -12.65 -4.40
N ASN A 34 -8.57 -12.15 -3.45
CA ASN A 34 -8.34 -10.90 -2.72
C ASN A 34 -7.12 -10.96 -1.77
N TYR A 35 -6.84 -12.10 -1.13
CA TYR A 35 -5.64 -12.25 -0.30
C TYR A 35 -4.35 -12.46 -1.11
N VAL A 36 -4.44 -13.12 -2.28
CA VAL A 36 -3.38 -13.15 -3.29
C VAL A 36 -3.11 -11.74 -3.82
N ALA A 37 -4.15 -10.96 -4.10
CA ALA A 37 -4.01 -9.54 -4.45
C ALA A 37 -3.42 -8.67 -3.31
N LYS A 38 -3.59 -9.05 -2.03
CA LYS A 38 -2.93 -8.39 -0.90
C LYS A 38 -1.44 -8.74 -0.79
N GLN A 39 -1.08 -10.02 -0.96
CA GLN A 39 0.27 -10.53 -0.72
C GLN A 39 1.19 -10.42 -1.93
N ASP A 40 0.69 -10.77 -3.10
CA ASP A 40 1.44 -10.87 -4.36
C ASP A 40 1.15 -9.66 -5.27
N GLY A 41 0.34 -8.69 -4.79
CA GLY A 41 -0.16 -7.53 -5.53
C GLY A 41 0.95 -6.61 -6.05
N VAL A 42 1.12 -6.54 -7.37
CA VAL A 42 2.16 -5.73 -8.00
C VAL A 42 1.62 -4.35 -8.34
N SER A 43 1.88 -3.38 -7.46
CA SER A 43 1.46 -1.98 -7.66
C SER A 43 2.15 -1.27 -8.84
N TRP A 44 3.34 -1.71 -9.27
CA TRP A 44 4.04 -1.13 -10.44
C TRP A 44 4.90 -2.15 -11.17
N GLY A 45 5.03 -2.00 -12.49
CA GLY A 45 5.89 -2.82 -13.34
C GLY A 45 5.38 -4.24 -13.58
N GLY A 46 4.16 -4.56 -13.12
CA GLY A 46 3.52 -5.85 -13.26
C GLY A 46 3.06 -6.16 -14.69
N SER A 47 2.73 -7.43 -14.88
CA SER A 47 2.30 -8.03 -16.14
C SER A 47 0.82 -8.46 -16.08
N ASN A 48 0.35 -9.14 -17.12
CA ASN A 48 -0.96 -9.78 -17.09
C ASN A 48 -1.03 -11.02 -16.17
N THR A 49 0.11 -11.55 -15.70
CA THR A 49 0.17 -12.68 -14.75
C THR A 49 0.34 -12.26 -13.29
N ASP A 50 0.58 -10.97 -13.02
CA ASP A 50 0.69 -10.45 -11.66
C ASP A 50 -0.66 -9.88 -11.20
N PRO A 51 -1.11 -10.11 -9.96
CA PRO A 51 -2.37 -9.55 -9.47
C PRO A 51 -2.26 -8.03 -9.27
N ALA A 52 -3.37 -7.32 -9.46
CA ALA A 52 -3.49 -5.94 -9.00
C ALA A 52 -3.45 -5.90 -7.46
N PRO A 53 -2.95 -4.81 -6.84
CA PRO A 53 -2.86 -4.71 -5.39
C PRO A 53 -4.22 -4.55 -4.72
N GLU A 54 -4.49 -5.37 -3.71
CA GLU A 54 -5.65 -5.22 -2.81
C GLU A 54 -5.21 -4.67 -1.45
N PHE A 55 -5.90 -3.65 -0.96
CA PHE A 55 -5.55 -2.99 0.29
C PHE A 55 -6.42 -3.47 1.46
N CYS A 56 -7.70 -3.77 1.19
CA CYS A 56 -8.65 -4.33 2.16
C CYS A 56 -9.20 -5.70 1.72
N PRO A 57 -8.39 -6.77 1.73
CA PRO A 57 -8.87 -8.13 1.43
C PRO A 57 -9.97 -8.60 2.40
N GLN A 58 -10.10 -7.96 3.56
CA GLN A 58 -11.11 -8.23 4.57
C GLN A 58 -12.46 -7.51 4.34
N CYS A 59 -12.59 -6.63 3.34
CA CYS A 59 -13.75 -5.74 3.13
C CYS A 59 -14.87 -6.29 2.21
N LEU A 60 -14.78 -7.52 1.69
CA LEU A 60 -15.65 -8.01 0.60
C LEU A 60 -17.09 -8.35 1.08
N ASN A 61 -17.82 -7.33 1.55
CA ASN A 61 -19.18 -7.41 2.12
C ASN A 61 -20.31 -7.36 1.07
N ARG A 62 -19.96 -7.27 -0.22
CA ARG A 62 -20.89 -7.34 -1.34
C ARG A 62 -20.52 -8.53 -2.21
N GLY A 63 -21.51 -9.34 -2.56
CA GLY A 63 -21.26 -10.58 -3.29
C GLY A 63 -22.50 -11.20 -3.91
N GLY A 64 -22.66 -12.52 -3.78
CA GLY A 64 -23.83 -13.24 -4.27
C GLY A 64 -24.16 -12.93 -5.74
N ILE A 65 -25.32 -12.32 -6.00
CA ILE A 65 -25.77 -12.00 -7.37
C ILE A 65 -25.02 -10.82 -8.05
N VAL A 66 -24.20 -10.06 -7.32
CA VAL A 66 -23.37 -8.98 -7.91
C VAL A 66 -21.90 -9.32 -8.04
N ALA A 67 -21.41 -10.30 -7.27
CA ALA A 67 -20.09 -10.92 -7.39
C ALA A 67 -20.07 -12.25 -6.60
N ALA A 68 -20.10 -13.41 -7.26
CA ALA A 68 -20.15 -14.69 -6.55
C ALA A 68 -18.89 -14.94 -5.70
N CYS A 69 -17.75 -14.39 -6.09
CA CYS A 69 -16.48 -14.42 -5.36
C CYS A 69 -16.21 -13.18 -4.50
N GLY A 70 -17.19 -12.28 -4.37
CA GLY A 70 -17.12 -11.04 -3.60
C GLY A 70 -16.53 -9.86 -4.37
N LYS A 71 -16.90 -8.65 -3.95
CA LYS A 71 -16.35 -7.40 -4.47
C LYS A 71 -16.13 -6.34 -3.39
N ILE A 72 -15.16 -5.46 -3.63
CA ILE A 72 -14.91 -4.23 -2.87
C ILE A 72 -14.58 -3.10 -3.85
N GLY A 73 -15.28 -1.96 -3.77
CA GLY A 73 -15.20 -0.91 -4.78
C GLY A 73 -15.44 -1.46 -6.20
N ASP A 74 -14.46 -1.25 -7.08
CA ASP A 74 -14.44 -1.78 -8.45
C ASP A 74 -13.78 -3.18 -8.58
N HIS A 75 -13.06 -3.66 -7.56
CA HIS A 75 -12.50 -5.01 -7.56
C HIS A 75 -13.61 -6.05 -7.42
N ASN A 76 -14.03 -6.65 -8.53
CA ASN A 76 -14.92 -7.81 -8.56
C ASN A 76 -14.11 -9.09 -8.75
N TYR A 77 -14.04 -9.92 -7.71
CA TYR A 77 -13.22 -11.13 -7.70
C TYR A 77 -13.84 -12.33 -8.42
N ASP A 78 -14.97 -12.17 -9.12
CA ASP A 78 -15.36 -13.08 -10.21
C ASP A 78 -14.33 -13.01 -11.35
N TYR A 79 -13.83 -11.80 -11.61
CA TYR A 79 -12.84 -11.43 -12.63
C TYR A 79 -11.61 -10.80 -11.94
N PRO A 80 -10.80 -11.58 -11.18
CA PRO A 80 -9.70 -11.04 -10.38
C PRO A 80 -8.80 -10.12 -11.22
N PRO A 81 -8.59 -8.86 -10.82
CA PRO A 81 -7.81 -7.92 -11.62
C PRO A 81 -6.31 -8.28 -11.62
N ASN A 82 -5.67 -8.15 -12.78
CA ASN A 82 -4.21 -8.18 -12.92
C ASN A 82 -3.63 -6.76 -12.92
N ALA A 83 -2.31 -6.66 -12.68
CA ALA A 83 -1.58 -5.41 -12.50
C ALA A 83 -1.61 -4.46 -13.72
N ILE A 84 -2.12 -4.91 -14.88
CA ILE A 84 -2.31 -4.08 -16.08
C ILE A 84 -3.78 -3.83 -16.44
N GLY A 85 -4.72 -4.08 -15.52
CA GLY A 85 -6.15 -3.80 -15.68
C GLY A 85 -6.92 -4.82 -16.52
N GLY A 86 -6.36 -6.00 -16.77
CA GLY A 86 -7.05 -7.16 -17.34
C GLY A 86 -7.49 -8.16 -16.27
N VAL A 87 -8.01 -9.32 -16.71
CA VAL A 87 -8.30 -10.45 -15.80
C VAL A 87 -7.02 -11.26 -15.57
N LEU A 88 -6.77 -11.61 -14.32
CA LEU A 88 -5.67 -12.47 -13.88
C LEU A 88 -5.89 -13.92 -14.35
N PRO A 89 -4.89 -14.54 -15.02
CA PRO A 89 -4.91 -15.97 -15.33
C PRO A 89 -5.02 -16.81 -14.06
N PRO A 90 -5.62 -18.02 -14.13
CA PRO A 90 -5.81 -18.86 -12.95
C PRO A 90 -4.50 -19.17 -12.21
N ASN A 91 -4.53 -18.97 -10.89
CA ASN A 91 -3.41 -19.08 -9.96
C ASN A 91 -3.79 -20.06 -8.85
N VAL A 92 -3.66 -21.36 -9.13
CA VAL A 92 -4.07 -22.46 -8.24
C VAL A 92 -3.26 -22.47 -6.95
N GLN A 93 -3.93 -22.28 -5.80
CA GLN A 93 -3.32 -22.19 -4.47
C GLN A 93 -3.30 -23.52 -3.70
N MET A 94 -4.06 -24.54 -4.14
CA MET A 94 -4.11 -25.86 -3.51
C MET A 94 -4.47 -26.94 -4.53
N VAL A 95 -3.94 -28.15 -4.33
CA VAL A 95 -4.37 -29.37 -5.04
C VAL A 95 -5.04 -30.30 -4.03
N ALA A 96 -6.26 -30.72 -4.33
CA ALA A 96 -7.07 -31.60 -3.50
C ALA A 96 -7.53 -32.85 -4.28
N LYS A 97 -8.07 -33.85 -3.58
CA LYS A 97 -8.61 -35.07 -4.20
C LYS A 97 -10.13 -35.05 -4.19
N LYS A 98 -10.74 -35.59 -5.24
CA LYS A 98 -12.19 -35.80 -5.39
C LYS A 98 -12.79 -36.49 -4.15
N GLY A 99 -13.77 -35.85 -3.51
CA GLY A 99 -14.40 -36.36 -2.28
C GLY A 99 -13.51 -36.34 -1.01
N GLY A 100 -12.31 -35.78 -1.09
CA GLY A 100 -11.35 -35.71 0.00
C GLY A 100 -11.55 -34.50 0.93
N SER A 101 -10.91 -34.55 2.08
CA SER A 101 -10.86 -33.45 3.06
C SER A 101 -9.77 -32.44 2.69
N ILE A 102 -10.03 -31.17 2.94
CA ILE A 102 -9.07 -30.05 2.88
C ILE A 102 -9.10 -29.31 4.22
N ASP A 103 -7.95 -28.80 4.65
CA ASP A 103 -7.86 -27.88 5.79
C ASP A 103 -7.95 -26.44 5.26
N VAL A 104 -8.75 -25.60 5.92
CA VAL A 104 -9.01 -24.20 5.53
C VAL A 104 -8.80 -23.26 6.71
N ASP A 105 -8.11 -22.14 6.45
CA ASP A 105 -7.82 -21.10 7.44
C ASP A 105 -8.54 -19.80 7.07
N VAL A 106 -9.21 -19.20 8.04
CA VAL A 106 -9.95 -17.93 7.92
C VAL A 106 -9.43 -16.96 8.97
N VAL A 107 -9.24 -15.69 8.60
CA VAL A 107 -8.89 -14.63 9.54
C VAL A 107 -10.04 -13.62 9.62
N LEU A 108 -10.58 -13.37 10.82
CA LEU A 108 -11.51 -12.25 11.05
C LEU A 108 -10.80 -11.11 11.77
N THR A 109 -10.90 -9.91 11.21
CA THR A 109 -10.38 -8.68 11.83
C THR A 109 -11.47 -7.95 12.63
N ALA A 110 -12.74 -8.34 12.47
CA ALA A 110 -13.86 -7.95 13.33
C ALA A 110 -14.77 -9.15 13.62
N HIS A 111 -14.96 -9.49 14.91
CA HIS A 111 -15.70 -10.68 15.34
C HIS A 111 -17.19 -10.38 15.54
N HIS A 112 -18.01 -10.76 14.57
CA HIS A 112 -19.47 -10.56 14.59
C HIS A 112 -20.26 -11.85 14.83
N LYS A 113 -19.63 -12.85 15.47
CA LYS A 113 -20.19 -14.21 15.67
C LYS A 113 -20.59 -14.85 14.33
N GLY A 114 -21.39 -15.92 14.37
CA GLY A 114 -21.97 -16.52 13.17
C GLY A 114 -21.32 -17.85 12.77
N HIS A 115 -21.24 -18.10 11.46
CA HIS A 115 -20.62 -19.28 10.87
C HIS A 115 -20.03 -18.97 9.50
N PHE A 116 -19.10 -19.81 9.07
CA PHE A 116 -18.66 -19.89 7.68
C PHE A 116 -19.33 -21.08 7.01
N SER A 117 -19.72 -20.92 5.75
CA SER A 117 -20.04 -22.03 4.85
C SER A 117 -19.09 -21.99 3.66
N PHE A 118 -18.77 -23.16 3.12
CA PHE A 118 -17.82 -23.31 2.01
C PHE A 118 -18.46 -24.07 0.85
N TYR A 119 -18.16 -23.64 -0.38
CA TYR A 119 -18.78 -24.19 -1.59
C TYR A 119 -17.75 -24.36 -2.72
N ALA A 120 -17.91 -25.38 -3.57
CA ALA A 120 -17.01 -25.63 -4.69
C ALA A 120 -17.70 -25.45 -6.05
N CYS A 121 -17.13 -24.67 -6.97
CA CYS A 121 -17.62 -24.56 -8.35
C CYS A 121 -16.52 -24.95 -9.35
N PRO A 122 -16.67 -26.04 -10.12
CA PRO A 122 -15.78 -26.36 -11.23
C PRO A 122 -15.95 -25.34 -12.35
N MET A 123 -14.83 -24.85 -12.91
CA MET A 123 -14.82 -23.79 -13.92
C MET A 123 -14.18 -24.27 -15.23
N VAL A 124 -14.74 -23.87 -16.37
CA VAL A 124 -13.98 -23.82 -17.64
C VAL A 124 -13.32 -22.44 -17.78
N GLY A 125 -12.11 -22.40 -18.36
CA GLY A 125 -11.35 -21.16 -18.50
C GLY A 125 -12.11 -20.08 -19.29
N GLY A 126 -12.40 -18.95 -18.63
CA GLY A 126 -13.18 -17.84 -19.18
C GLY A 126 -14.66 -17.83 -18.80
N GLU A 127 -15.14 -18.81 -18.03
CA GLU A 127 -16.48 -18.76 -17.42
C GLU A 127 -16.52 -17.87 -16.17
N VAL A 128 -17.73 -17.40 -15.85
CA VAL A 128 -18.04 -16.57 -14.67
C VAL A 128 -18.64 -17.47 -13.59
N PRO A 129 -18.18 -17.43 -12.33
CA PRO A 129 -18.81 -18.19 -11.26
C PRO A 129 -20.28 -17.80 -11.07
N THR A 130 -21.09 -18.73 -10.58
CA THR A 130 -22.51 -18.49 -10.29
C THR A 130 -22.91 -19.04 -8.94
N GLU A 131 -23.78 -18.33 -8.25
CA GLU A 131 -24.34 -18.75 -6.96
C GLU A 131 -25.04 -20.11 -7.02
N ASP A 132 -25.70 -20.44 -8.13
CA ASP A 132 -26.33 -21.74 -8.34
C ASP A 132 -25.29 -22.89 -8.43
N CYS A 133 -24.10 -22.62 -8.98
CA CYS A 133 -23.00 -23.58 -9.01
C CYS A 133 -22.47 -23.88 -7.61
N PHE A 134 -22.21 -22.84 -6.82
CA PHE A 134 -21.77 -22.97 -5.43
C PHE A 134 -22.82 -23.66 -4.56
N LYS A 135 -24.08 -23.20 -4.57
CA LYS A 135 -25.17 -23.76 -3.77
C LYS A 135 -25.55 -25.19 -4.14
N SER A 136 -25.21 -25.66 -5.34
CA SER A 136 -25.33 -27.06 -5.73
C SER A 136 -24.24 -27.97 -5.14
N ASN A 137 -23.16 -27.41 -4.60
CA ASN A 137 -21.93 -28.11 -4.23
C ASN A 137 -21.33 -27.61 -2.89
N PRO A 138 -22.09 -27.60 -1.78
CA PRO A 138 -21.55 -27.28 -0.45
C PRO A 138 -20.53 -28.33 0.02
N LEU A 139 -19.48 -27.88 0.68
CA LEU A 139 -18.57 -28.76 1.42
C LEU A 139 -19.25 -29.21 2.73
N GLU A 140 -18.86 -30.38 3.23
CA GLU A 140 -19.32 -30.89 4.53
C GLU A 140 -18.26 -30.62 5.60
N PHE A 141 -18.64 -29.94 6.69
CA PHE A 141 -17.76 -29.66 7.83
C PHE A 141 -17.43 -30.96 8.58
N GLU A 142 -16.14 -31.26 8.78
CA GLU A 142 -15.66 -32.46 9.46
C GLU A 142 -15.12 -32.20 10.87
N GLU A 143 -14.30 -31.15 11.05
CA GLU A 143 -13.55 -30.92 12.29
C GLU A 143 -13.20 -29.43 12.48
N ASP A 144 -13.32 -28.92 13.70
CA ASP A 144 -12.73 -27.63 14.10
C ASP A 144 -11.38 -27.91 14.78
N LEU A 145 -10.33 -27.38 14.18
CA LEU A 145 -8.94 -27.71 14.50
C LEU A 145 -8.39 -26.89 15.69
N LEU A 146 -9.12 -25.87 16.17
CA LEU A 146 -8.67 -24.92 17.18
C LEU A 146 -9.62 -24.78 18.38
N TYR A 147 -10.94 -24.72 18.14
CA TYR A 147 -11.93 -24.25 19.13
C TYR A 147 -13.03 -25.27 19.46
N GLY A 148 -13.06 -26.41 18.75
CA GLY A 148 -13.87 -27.58 19.09
C GLY A 148 -15.36 -27.49 18.78
N ALA A 149 -15.78 -26.70 17.78
CA ALA A 149 -17.12 -26.78 17.20
C ALA A 149 -17.48 -28.23 16.79
N LEU A 150 -18.76 -28.60 16.97
CA LEU A 150 -19.28 -29.91 16.64
C LEU A 150 -19.96 -29.92 15.27
N GLN A 151 -20.09 -31.08 14.64
CA GLN A 151 -20.84 -31.20 13.39
C GLN A 151 -22.34 -30.96 13.64
N ASP A 152 -22.96 -30.13 12.81
CA ASP A 152 -24.41 -29.90 12.80
C ASP A 152 -25.08 -30.90 11.84
N PRO A 153 -25.94 -31.83 12.34
CA PRO A 153 -26.60 -32.82 11.49
C PRO A 153 -27.65 -32.22 10.54
N SER A 154 -28.15 -31.01 10.84
CA SER A 154 -29.16 -30.29 10.05
C SER A 154 -28.53 -29.33 9.04
N HIS A 155 -27.39 -28.71 9.40
CA HIS A 155 -26.65 -27.74 8.58
C HIS A 155 -25.17 -28.15 8.42
N LYS A 156 -24.96 -29.25 7.70
CA LYS A 156 -23.66 -29.93 7.49
C LYS A 156 -22.55 -29.05 6.90
N ASP A 157 -22.88 -27.91 6.31
CA ASP A 157 -21.96 -26.98 5.67
C ASP A 157 -21.33 -25.97 6.63
N ARG A 158 -21.86 -25.83 7.86
CA ARG A 158 -21.51 -24.74 8.78
C ARG A 158 -20.29 -25.06 9.66
N ALA A 159 -19.23 -24.30 9.48
CA ALA A 159 -18.15 -24.14 10.44
C ALA A 159 -18.49 -22.98 11.41
N TYR A 160 -18.87 -23.31 12.65
CA TYR A 160 -19.31 -22.31 13.64
C TYR A 160 -18.14 -21.54 14.27
N ILE A 161 -18.38 -20.26 14.59
CA ILE A 161 -17.37 -19.36 15.18
C ILE A 161 -17.50 -19.36 16.72
N PRO A 162 -16.41 -19.57 17.49
CA PRO A 162 -16.42 -19.48 18.96
C PRO A 162 -16.69 -18.06 19.46
N PRO A 163 -17.15 -17.87 20.71
CA PRO A 163 -17.39 -16.55 21.27
C PRO A 163 -16.12 -15.75 21.52
N LEU A 164 -16.28 -14.42 21.61
CA LEU A 164 -15.24 -13.43 21.98
C LEU A 164 -14.54 -13.66 23.33
N THR A 165 -15.01 -14.62 24.14
CA THR A 165 -14.38 -15.02 25.41
C THR A 165 -13.23 -16.01 25.24
N TYR A 166 -12.93 -16.44 24.02
CA TYR A 166 -11.73 -17.20 23.68
C TYR A 166 -10.61 -16.25 23.30
N ASP A 167 -9.44 -16.44 23.92
CA ASP A 167 -8.19 -15.82 23.48
C ASP A 167 -7.84 -16.38 22.09
N GLY A 168 -8.23 -15.65 21.04
CA GLY A 168 -8.02 -16.03 19.65
C GLY A 168 -6.54 -16.10 19.31
N ILE A 169 -6.15 -17.06 18.47
CA ILE A 169 -4.81 -17.04 17.88
C ILE A 169 -4.81 -15.88 16.91
N ILE A 170 -4.02 -14.84 17.20
CA ILE A 170 -3.87 -13.71 16.28
C ILE A 170 -2.89 -14.11 15.18
N ASP A 171 -3.32 -14.00 13.92
CA ASP A 171 -2.40 -13.89 12.79
C ASP A 171 -1.99 -12.42 12.69
N ASP A 172 -0.69 -12.14 12.86
CA ASP A 172 -0.09 -10.82 12.82
C ASP A 172 0.97 -10.66 11.72
N THR A 173 0.97 -11.58 10.73
CA THR A 173 1.96 -11.60 9.66
C THR A 173 1.95 -10.31 8.82
N GLU A 174 3.12 -9.65 8.65
CA GLU A 174 3.24 -8.30 8.09
C GLU A 174 2.71 -8.13 6.64
N SER A 175 2.58 -9.23 5.89
CA SER A 175 2.01 -9.22 4.52
C SER A 175 0.50 -9.48 4.51
N ALA A 176 -0.15 -9.55 5.68
CA ALA A 176 -1.57 -9.81 5.86
C ALA A 176 -2.28 -8.62 6.52
N VAL A 177 -3.56 -8.78 6.87
CA VAL A 177 -4.23 -7.84 7.79
C VAL A 177 -4.52 -8.58 9.09
N PRO A 178 -4.00 -8.11 10.24
CA PRO A 178 -4.08 -8.87 11.48
C PRO A 178 -5.50 -9.15 11.97
N GLY A 179 -5.70 -10.34 12.54
CA GLY A 179 -7.01 -10.77 13.06
C GLY A 179 -6.97 -12.15 13.70
N THR A 180 -8.13 -12.58 14.23
CA THR A 180 -8.26 -13.91 14.83
C THR A 180 -8.31 -14.98 13.74
N LEU A 181 -7.40 -15.95 13.84
CA LEU A 181 -7.32 -17.15 13.02
C LEU A 181 -8.33 -18.20 13.47
N TYR A 182 -9.04 -18.78 12.52
CA TYR A 182 -9.88 -19.97 12.65
C TYR A 182 -9.41 -21.01 11.64
N SER A 183 -9.39 -22.29 12.00
CA SER A 183 -8.91 -23.37 11.13
C SER A 183 -9.84 -24.58 11.23
N TYR A 184 -10.29 -25.08 10.09
CA TYR A 184 -11.33 -26.10 9.99
C TYR A 184 -10.99 -27.14 8.91
N LYS A 185 -11.49 -28.36 9.09
CA LYS A 185 -11.44 -29.42 8.08
C LYS A 185 -12.77 -29.52 7.35
N MET A 186 -12.74 -29.35 6.04
CA MET A 186 -13.91 -29.34 5.16
C MET A 186 -13.79 -30.43 4.09
N LYS A 187 -14.85 -31.17 3.84
CA LYS A 187 -14.90 -32.24 2.84
C LYS A 187 -15.42 -31.73 1.50
N LEU A 188 -14.68 -31.98 0.42
CA LEU A 188 -15.16 -31.72 -0.94
C LEU A 188 -16.31 -32.67 -1.34
N PRO A 189 -17.30 -32.22 -2.13
CA PRO A 189 -18.31 -33.10 -2.68
C PRO A 189 -17.67 -34.18 -3.58
N PRO A 190 -18.14 -35.44 -3.54
CA PRO A 190 -17.58 -36.54 -4.34
C PRO A 190 -17.83 -36.43 -5.85
N SER A 191 -18.63 -35.44 -6.27
CA SER A 191 -18.90 -35.08 -7.67
C SER A 191 -17.86 -34.13 -8.28
N ILE A 192 -17.08 -33.42 -7.47
CA ILE A 192 -16.20 -32.33 -7.93
C ILE A 192 -14.85 -32.89 -8.41
N GLU A 193 -14.47 -32.52 -9.64
CA GLU A 193 -13.13 -32.68 -10.21
C GLU A 193 -12.89 -31.58 -11.27
N GLY A 194 -11.63 -31.22 -11.52
CA GLY A 194 -11.27 -30.23 -12.55
C GLY A 194 -9.93 -29.55 -12.30
N ASP A 195 -9.30 -29.07 -13.38
CA ASP A 195 -8.04 -28.32 -13.36
C ASP A 195 -8.17 -26.93 -12.70
N LEU A 196 -9.37 -26.35 -12.74
CA LEU A 196 -9.76 -25.16 -12.00
C LEU A 196 -11.11 -25.38 -11.32
N VAL A 197 -11.12 -25.28 -10.00
CA VAL A 197 -12.29 -25.26 -9.15
C VAL A 197 -12.17 -24.05 -8.23
N LEU A 198 -13.20 -23.22 -8.15
CA LEU A 198 -13.26 -22.14 -7.18
C LEU A 198 -13.82 -22.66 -5.86
N LEU A 199 -13.15 -22.34 -4.76
CA LEU A 199 -13.59 -22.57 -3.39
C LEU A 199 -14.11 -21.25 -2.83
N GLN A 200 -15.43 -21.07 -2.79
CA GLN A 200 -16.07 -19.93 -2.15
C GLN A 200 -16.03 -20.11 -0.63
N TRP A 201 -15.48 -19.12 0.07
CA TRP A 201 -15.73 -18.90 1.50
C TRP A 201 -16.84 -17.85 1.62
N HIS A 202 -17.88 -18.19 2.37
CA HIS A 202 -19.02 -17.32 2.64
C HIS A 202 -19.20 -17.20 4.16
N TYR A 203 -18.97 -16.02 4.70
CA TYR A 203 -19.19 -15.70 6.11
C TYR A 203 -20.57 -15.07 6.28
N LEU A 204 -21.35 -15.58 7.24
CA LEU A 204 -22.63 -15.01 7.63
C LEU A 204 -22.57 -14.61 9.12
N SER A 205 -22.70 -13.31 9.42
CA SER A 205 -22.62 -12.81 10.79
C SER A 205 -23.84 -13.22 11.64
N ALA A 206 -23.70 -13.15 12.97
CA ALA A 206 -24.80 -13.39 13.92
C ALA A 206 -24.77 -12.40 15.12
N ASN A 207 -24.42 -11.15 14.83
CA ASN A 207 -24.43 -10.04 15.79
C ASN A 207 -25.81 -9.35 15.87
N SER A 208 -26.52 -9.29 14.74
CA SER A 208 -27.74 -8.49 14.54
C SER A 208 -28.99 -9.36 14.41
N CYS A 209 -28.84 -10.61 14.00
CA CYS A 209 -29.87 -11.65 14.00
C CYS A 209 -29.23 -13.04 14.16
N VAL A 210 -30.04 -14.07 14.38
CA VAL A 210 -29.60 -15.46 14.55
C VAL A 210 -30.19 -16.34 13.45
N HIS A 211 -29.39 -17.24 12.89
CA HIS A 211 -29.80 -18.08 11.75
C HIS A 211 -30.69 -19.25 12.20
N GLU A 212 -31.48 -19.78 11.27
CA GLU A 212 -32.26 -21.01 11.48
C GLU A 212 -31.36 -22.17 11.90
N GLY A 213 -31.85 -23.02 12.82
CA GLY A 213 -31.13 -24.16 13.40
C GLY A 213 -30.24 -23.84 14.61
N TYR A 214 -29.85 -22.57 14.84
CA TYR A 214 -28.95 -22.21 15.96
C TYR A 214 -29.50 -22.60 17.34
N GLY A 215 -30.82 -22.58 17.55
CA GLY A 215 -31.44 -22.96 18.82
C GLY A 215 -31.47 -24.48 19.09
N ASP A 216 -31.29 -25.29 18.05
CA ASP A 216 -31.29 -26.75 18.12
C ASP A 216 -29.86 -27.34 18.03
N TYR A 217 -28.89 -26.57 17.54
CA TYR A 217 -27.49 -26.98 17.44
C TYR A 217 -26.81 -27.03 18.82
N ALA A 218 -26.14 -28.15 19.08
CA ALA A 218 -25.44 -28.41 20.34
C ALA A 218 -24.07 -27.71 20.37
N PHE A 219 -24.06 -26.39 20.56
CA PHE A 219 -22.84 -25.61 20.76
C PHE A 219 -21.94 -26.24 21.86
N PRO A 220 -20.60 -26.22 21.70
CA PRO A 220 -19.68 -26.80 22.68
C PRO A 220 -19.89 -26.18 24.07
N SER A 221 -20.06 -27.00 25.10
CA SER A 221 -20.38 -26.50 26.46
C SER A 221 -19.27 -25.65 27.10
N ALA A 222 -18.05 -25.71 26.56
CA ALA A 222 -16.94 -24.83 26.94
C ALA A 222 -17.11 -23.39 26.43
N TRP A 223 -17.90 -23.17 25.36
CA TRP A 223 -18.16 -21.84 24.81
C TRP A 223 -19.08 -20.99 25.71
N GLY A 224 -19.91 -21.62 26.55
CA GLY A 224 -20.79 -20.90 27.48
C GLY A 224 -21.95 -20.16 26.79
N ASP A 225 -22.26 -18.95 27.25
CA ASP A 225 -23.31 -18.12 26.66
C ASP A 225 -22.79 -17.34 25.44
N LEU A 226 -23.42 -17.58 24.30
CA LEU A 226 -23.09 -16.93 23.02
C LEU A 226 -23.87 -15.62 22.81
N GLY A 227 -24.82 -15.29 23.69
CA GLY A 227 -25.67 -14.11 23.60
C GLY A 227 -26.61 -14.12 22.40
N TYR A 228 -27.08 -15.31 21.98
CA TYR A 228 -28.04 -15.47 20.88
C TYR A 228 -29.50 -15.37 21.33
N GLU A 229 -29.81 -15.64 22.61
CA GLU A 229 -31.19 -15.66 23.14
C GLU A 229 -31.97 -14.34 23.01
N GLN A 230 -31.25 -13.22 22.83
CA GLN A 230 -31.82 -11.87 22.78
C GLN A 230 -31.96 -11.31 21.36
N LEU A 231 -31.49 -12.04 20.35
CA LEU A 231 -31.50 -11.60 18.95
C LEU A 231 -32.72 -12.15 18.17
N PRO A 232 -33.25 -11.41 17.20
CA PRO A 232 -34.30 -11.91 16.32
C PRO A 232 -33.76 -13.00 15.38
N LEU A 233 -34.63 -13.88 14.90
CA LEU A 233 -34.29 -14.78 13.79
C LEU A 233 -34.00 -13.96 12.53
N CYS A 234 -32.97 -14.33 11.76
CA CYS A 234 -32.67 -13.69 10.48
C CYS A 234 -33.82 -13.87 9.48
N GLY A 235 -34.05 -12.86 8.65
CA GLY A 235 -34.98 -12.94 7.52
C GLY A 235 -34.38 -13.67 6.32
N PRO A 236 -35.04 -13.61 5.15
CA PRO A 236 -34.42 -14.01 3.89
C PRO A 236 -33.10 -13.23 3.69
N LEU A 237 -32.00 -13.96 3.46
CA LEU A 237 -30.68 -13.36 3.31
C LEU A 237 -30.62 -12.40 2.12
N PRO A 238 -29.98 -11.22 2.23
CA PRO A 238 -29.69 -10.35 1.09
C PRO A 238 -29.00 -11.11 -0.05
N ALA A 239 -29.50 -10.96 -1.27
CA ALA A 239 -28.97 -11.68 -2.43
C ALA A 239 -27.58 -11.21 -2.87
N ASP A 240 -27.15 -10.04 -2.40
CA ASP A 240 -25.95 -9.30 -2.80
C ASP A 240 -25.11 -8.77 -1.62
N GLY A 241 -25.48 -9.13 -0.39
CA GLY A 241 -24.87 -8.65 0.86
C GLY A 241 -25.46 -7.37 1.45
N ASP A 242 -26.38 -6.69 0.77
CA ASP A 242 -26.91 -5.39 1.22
C ASP A 242 -28.04 -5.55 2.26
N GLY A 243 -27.67 -5.73 3.54
CA GLY A 243 -28.64 -5.75 4.63
C GLY A 243 -28.18 -6.45 5.92
N VAL A 244 -29.07 -7.28 6.47
CA VAL A 244 -28.90 -7.98 7.75
C VAL A 244 -29.25 -9.47 7.54
N PRO A 245 -28.41 -10.43 7.96
CA PRO A 245 -27.09 -10.25 8.58
C PRO A 245 -26.05 -9.70 7.60
N GLU A 246 -24.89 -9.32 8.12
CA GLU A 246 -23.74 -8.98 7.27
C GLU A 246 -23.16 -10.26 6.66
N MET A 247 -22.74 -10.18 5.41
CA MET A 247 -22.30 -11.35 4.63
C MET A 247 -21.04 -11.00 3.85
N PHE A 248 -20.06 -11.91 3.80
CA PHE A 248 -18.78 -11.70 3.12
C PHE A 248 -18.44 -12.87 2.22
N TRP A 249 -17.86 -12.58 1.05
CA TRP A 249 -17.50 -13.56 0.05
C TRP A 249 -16.04 -13.43 -0.34
N ASN A 250 -15.34 -14.56 -0.41
CA ASN A 250 -14.05 -14.69 -1.10
C ASN A 250 -14.10 -15.95 -1.97
N CYS A 251 -13.30 -16.02 -3.04
CA CYS A 251 -12.96 -17.30 -3.69
C CYS A 251 -11.46 -17.55 -3.63
N ALA A 252 -11.05 -18.77 -3.33
CA ALA A 252 -9.72 -19.30 -3.64
C ALA A 252 -9.77 -20.22 -4.88
N GLU A 253 -8.62 -20.42 -5.52
CA GLU A 253 -8.52 -21.31 -6.69
C GLU A 253 -7.82 -22.61 -6.33
N ILE A 254 -8.44 -23.75 -6.62
CA ILE A 254 -7.90 -25.08 -6.33
C ILE A 254 -7.99 -25.99 -7.56
N ARG A 255 -7.12 -27.01 -7.65
CA ARG A 255 -7.30 -28.15 -8.56
C ARG A 255 -7.89 -29.32 -7.78
N VAL A 256 -8.86 -30.04 -8.35
CA VAL A 256 -9.41 -31.25 -7.72
C VAL A 256 -9.19 -32.46 -8.63
N GLU A 257 -8.30 -33.35 -8.20
CA GLU A 257 -7.87 -34.53 -8.96
C GLU A 257 -8.84 -35.71 -8.77
N GLY A 258 -9.23 -36.34 -9.87
CA GLY A 258 -9.95 -37.60 -9.87
C GLY A 258 -9.05 -38.79 -9.49
N GLU A 259 -9.65 -39.97 -9.26
CA GLU A 259 -8.88 -41.18 -8.95
C GLU A 259 -8.06 -41.67 -10.16
N GLU A 260 -6.86 -42.22 -9.91
CA GLU A 260 -5.90 -42.64 -10.96
C GLU A 260 -6.43 -43.76 -11.87
N GLY A 261 -7.08 -43.38 -12.97
CA GLY A 261 -7.83 -44.25 -13.87
C GLY A 261 -7.14 -44.72 -15.15
N ALA A 262 -5.87 -45.14 -15.08
CA ALA A 262 -5.08 -45.74 -16.17
C ALA A 262 -4.72 -44.83 -17.38
N PRO A 263 -3.56 -45.06 -18.05
CA PRO A 263 -3.06 -44.17 -19.11
C PRO A 263 -3.84 -44.31 -20.43
N THR A 264 -4.78 -43.40 -20.66
CA THR A 264 -5.44 -43.25 -21.96
C THR A 264 -4.52 -42.54 -22.95
N THR A 265 -4.19 -43.21 -24.07
CA THR A 265 -3.22 -42.70 -25.05
C THR A 265 -3.84 -41.69 -26.01
N LEU A 266 -3.45 -40.41 -25.86
CA LEU A 266 -3.74 -39.37 -26.84
C LEU A 266 -2.72 -39.38 -28.01
N PRO A 267 -3.14 -39.00 -29.24
CA PRO A 267 -2.30 -39.09 -30.43
C PRO A 267 -1.20 -38.01 -30.48
N ALA A 268 -0.11 -38.31 -31.18
CA ALA A 268 1.08 -37.45 -31.25
C ALA A 268 0.83 -36.08 -31.92
N PRO A 269 1.54 -35.01 -31.51
CA PRO A 269 1.40 -33.68 -32.11
C PRO A 269 1.75 -33.64 -33.60
N ALA A 270 1.00 -32.84 -34.37
CA ALA A 270 1.35 -32.49 -35.74
C ALA A 270 2.58 -31.55 -35.78
N PRO A 271 3.40 -31.59 -36.85
CA PRO A 271 4.61 -30.77 -36.94
C PRO A 271 4.31 -29.27 -37.01
N ALA A 272 5.13 -28.47 -36.33
CA ALA A 272 4.95 -27.02 -36.18
C ALA A 272 5.16 -26.23 -37.49
N PRO A 273 4.51 -25.05 -37.67
CA PRO A 273 4.75 -24.17 -38.81
C PRO A 273 6.19 -23.64 -38.87
N THR A 274 6.70 -23.43 -40.08
CA THR A 274 8.07 -22.96 -40.31
C THR A 274 8.24 -21.48 -39.93
N THR A 275 9.29 -21.18 -39.16
CA THR A 275 9.63 -19.81 -38.75
C THR A 275 10.21 -18.99 -39.90
N PHE A 276 9.81 -17.72 -40.00
CA PHE A 276 10.49 -16.72 -40.82
C PHE A 276 11.64 -16.09 -40.03
N VAL A 277 12.77 -15.85 -40.69
CA VAL A 277 14.00 -15.32 -40.09
C VAL A 277 14.11 -13.80 -40.38
N PRO A 278 14.15 -12.93 -39.35
CA PRO A 278 14.51 -11.52 -39.51
C PRO A 278 16.00 -11.35 -39.85
N ALA A 279 16.33 -10.31 -40.63
CA ALA A 279 17.72 -9.99 -40.98
C ALA A 279 18.46 -9.31 -39.81
N PRO A 280 19.81 -9.44 -39.72
CA PRO A 280 20.58 -8.89 -38.61
C PRO A 280 20.67 -7.35 -38.66
N VAL A 281 20.39 -6.72 -37.51
CA VAL A 281 20.56 -5.27 -37.27
C VAL A 281 22.02 -4.98 -36.86
N PRO A 282 22.63 -3.84 -37.24
CA PRO A 282 24.01 -3.51 -36.87
C PRO A 282 24.22 -3.33 -35.36
N ALA A 283 25.42 -3.67 -34.88
CA ALA A 283 25.77 -3.56 -33.46
C ALA A 283 25.86 -2.08 -32.98
N PRO A 284 25.48 -1.79 -31.72
CA PRO A 284 25.58 -0.45 -31.15
C PRO A 284 27.04 -0.03 -30.89
N THR A 285 27.37 1.23 -31.14
CA THR A 285 28.67 1.82 -30.80
C THR A 285 28.83 2.04 -29.30
N THR A 286 30.03 1.76 -28.79
CA THR A 286 30.42 1.93 -27.38
C THR A 286 30.32 3.38 -26.89
N SER A 287 29.49 3.64 -25.88
CA SER A 287 29.52 4.87 -25.07
C SER A 287 30.51 4.76 -23.91
N SER A 288 31.06 5.90 -23.49
CA SER A 288 32.03 6.01 -22.38
C SER A 288 31.39 5.65 -21.02
N PRO A 289 32.16 5.22 -20.00
CA PRO A 289 31.64 4.97 -18.66
C PRO A 289 30.99 6.22 -18.05
N LEU A 290 29.87 6.03 -17.34
CA LEU A 290 29.29 7.06 -16.47
C LEU A 290 30.23 7.36 -15.28
N PRO A 291 30.30 8.62 -14.80
CA PRO A 291 30.88 8.91 -13.50
C PRO A 291 30.03 8.29 -12.36
N PRO A 292 30.60 8.07 -11.17
CA PRO A 292 29.86 7.49 -10.04
C PRO A 292 28.73 8.42 -9.55
N PRO A 293 27.73 7.88 -8.82
CA PRO A 293 26.59 8.66 -8.34
C PRO A 293 27.05 9.86 -7.51
N SER A 294 26.66 11.06 -7.92
CA SER A 294 26.80 12.25 -7.10
C SER A 294 25.68 12.27 -6.08
N VAL A 295 26.05 12.27 -4.80
CA VAL A 295 25.10 12.35 -3.68
C VAL A 295 24.35 13.68 -3.78
N LEU A 296 23.04 13.62 -4.06
CA LEU A 296 22.15 14.78 -3.95
C LEU A 296 21.81 15.04 -2.47
N PRO A 297 21.55 16.30 -2.07
CA PRO A 297 21.36 16.64 -0.67
C PRO A 297 20.03 16.13 -0.08
N SER A 298 19.99 16.08 1.25
CA SER A 298 18.75 16.01 2.02
C SER A 298 17.94 17.30 1.80
N GLU A 299 16.75 17.19 1.22
CA GLU A 299 15.84 18.30 0.90
C GLU A 299 14.78 18.50 2.00
N GLY A 300 15.23 18.76 3.23
CA GLY A 300 14.37 19.21 4.34
C GLY A 300 13.99 20.70 4.21
N ASN A 301 13.59 21.14 3.01
CA ASN A 301 13.49 22.55 2.62
C ASN A 301 12.05 23.01 2.38
N THR A 302 11.69 24.15 2.96
CA THR A 302 10.40 24.84 2.78
C THR A 302 10.19 25.21 1.30
N ARG A 303 9.00 24.94 0.75
CA ARG A 303 8.72 25.10 -0.68
C ARG A 303 8.10 26.46 -1.01
N MET A 304 8.41 26.97 -2.21
CA MET A 304 7.71 28.06 -2.87
C MET A 304 7.22 27.53 -4.22
N ILE A 305 5.92 27.28 -4.32
CA ILE A 305 5.29 26.59 -5.45
C ILE A 305 4.44 27.59 -6.26
N ALA A 306 4.82 27.85 -7.50
CA ALA A 306 4.12 28.80 -8.36
C ALA A 306 3.27 28.09 -9.42
N TYR A 307 1.97 28.35 -9.46
CA TYR A 307 1.14 27.96 -10.60
C TYR A 307 1.46 28.84 -11.81
N LEU A 308 1.55 28.24 -12.99
CA LEU A 308 1.80 28.90 -14.26
C LEU A 308 0.65 28.58 -15.23
N GLY A 309 -0.26 29.53 -15.41
CA GLY A 309 -1.31 29.42 -16.43
C GLY A 309 -0.69 29.40 -17.82
N ASN A 310 -0.86 28.30 -18.56
CA ASN A 310 -0.12 28.07 -19.80
C ASN A 310 -0.51 29.02 -20.97
N TRP A 311 -1.60 29.77 -20.79
CA TRP A 311 -2.03 30.86 -21.67
C TRP A 311 -1.39 32.22 -21.34
N GLN A 312 -0.79 32.38 -20.15
CA GLN A 312 -0.16 33.60 -19.63
C GLN A 312 1.29 33.77 -20.14
N ALA A 313 1.98 34.85 -19.78
CA ALA A 313 3.37 35.03 -20.17
C ALA A 313 4.29 33.99 -19.50
N CYS A 314 5.46 33.74 -20.11
CA CYS A 314 6.49 32.91 -19.48
C CYS A 314 7.13 33.69 -18.32
N PRO A 315 7.38 33.08 -17.15
CA PRO A 315 7.96 33.80 -16.02
C PRO A 315 9.33 34.41 -16.30
N THR A 316 9.62 35.56 -15.69
CA THR A 316 10.93 36.24 -15.78
C THR A 316 11.98 35.53 -14.94
N ALA A 317 13.27 35.74 -15.23
CA ALA A 317 14.34 35.18 -14.41
C ALA A 317 14.30 35.63 -12.94
N ALA A 318 13.70 36.80 -12.64
CA ALA A 318 13.52 37.27 -11.26
C ALA A 318 12.43 36.47 -10.52
N GLN A 319 11.35 36.10 -11.21
CA GLN A 319 10.32 35.18 -10.72
C GLN A 319 10.89 33.77 -10.49
N LEU A 320 11.55 33.20 -11.50
CA LEU A 320 12.14 31.87 -11.43
C LEU A 320 13.20 31.72 -10.33
N ALA A 321 13.87 32.81 -9.95
CA ALA A 321 14.81 32.81 -8.82
C ALA A 321 14.13 32.55 -7.46
N GLN A 322 12.83 32.88 -7.31
CA GLN A 322 12.10 32.74 -6.05
C GLN A 322 11.44 31.37 -5.85
N TYR A 323 11.15 30.64 -6.93
CA TYR A 323 10.37 29.40 -6.86
C TYR A 323 11.25 28.18 -6.61
N THR A 324 10.75 27.16 -5.91
CA THR A 324 11.37 25.82 -5.89
C THR A 324 10.63 24.86 -6.82
N HIS A 325 9.31 25.01 -6.95
CA HIS A 325 8.45 24.21 -7.84
C HIS A 325 7.63 25.12 -8.76
N ILE A 326 7.32 24.64 -9.96
CA ILE A 326 6.37 25.27 -10.89
C ILE A 326 5.32 24.24 -11.30
N VAL A 327 4.05 24.62 -11.21
CA VAL A 327 2.91 23.80 -11.60
C VAL A 327 2.37 24.33 -12.93
N ILE A 328 2.43 23.53 -13.99
CA ILE A 328 1.94 23.89 -15.32
C ILE A 328 0.42 23.67 -15.36
N ALA A 329 -0.32 24.77 -15.39
CA ALA A 329 -1.78 24.80 -15.36
C ALA A 329 -2.34 25.08 -16.77
N PHE A 330 -3.06 24.18 -17.43
CA PHE A 330 -3.50 22.84 -17.03
C PHE A 330 -3.40 21.87 -18.21
N ALA A 331 -3.12 20.60 -17.90
CA ALA A 331 -3.53 19.47 -18.75
C ALA A 331 -5.04 19.30 -18.60
N VAL A 332 -5.77 19.19 -19.71
CA VAL A 332 -7.25 19.21 -19.71
C VAL A 332 -7.82 18.29 -20.77
N SER A 333 -9.06 17.81 -20.53
CA SER A 333 -9.83 16.99 -21.48
C SER A 333 -10.88 17.79 -22.26
N TYR A 334 -10.66 19.08 -22.54
CA TYR A 334 -11.62 19.93 -23.26
C TYR A 334 -10.95 20.85 -24.30
N THR A 335 -11.74 21.27 -25.30
CA THR A 335 -11.43 22.42 -26.15
C THR A 335 -12.16 23.67 -25.63
N TRP A 336 -11.44 24.77 -25.41
CA TRP A 336 -12.01 25.98 -24.81
C TRP A 336 -13.17 26.57 -25.64
N ALA A 337 -14.23 27.01 -24.98
CA ALA A 337 -15.32 27.76 -25.60
C ALA A 337 -15.98 28.76 -24.63
N PRO A 338 -16.48 29.92 -25.12
CA PRO A 338 -16.74 31.11 -24.29
C PRO A 338 -17.97 31.07 -23.35
N ASN A 339 -18.64 29.92 -23.19
CA ASN A 339 -19.82 29.78 -22.30
C ASN A 339 -19.77 28.46 -21.50
N LYS A 340 -19.47 27.37 -22.21
CA LYS A 340 -19.21 26.03 -21.69
C LYS A 340 -18.17 25.38 -22.60
N ASN A 341 -17.16 24.77 -22.02
CA ASN A 341 -16.08 24.11 -22.75
C ASN A 341 -16.56 22.85 -23.48
N GLN A 342 -15.89 22.52 -24.58
CA GLN A 342 -16.20 21.34 -25.38
C GLN A 342 -15.42 20.15 -24.82
N CYS A 343 -15.99 19.50 -23.82
CA CYS A 343 -15.44 18.31 -23.17
C CYS A 343 -15.24 17.16 -24.18
N SER A 344 -14.14 16.43 -24.03
CA SER A 344 -13.79 15.27 -24.84
C SER A 344 -14.67 14.08 -24.44
N PRO A 345 -15.50 13.52 -25.35
CA PRO A 345 -16.38 12.39 -25.01
C PRO A 345 -15.66 11.11 -24.61
N THR A 346 -14.35 11.04 -24.85
CA THR A 346 -13.46 9.94 -24.48
C THR A 346 -12.44 10.29 -23.40
N CYS A 347 -12.48 11.50 -22.83
CA CYS A 347 -11.44 12.04 -21.94
C CYS A 347 -10.02 11.95 -22.51
N GLU A 348 -9.86 12.27 -23.80
CA GLU A 348 -8.52 12.58 -24.34
C GLU A 348 -7.97 13.82 -23.61
N ILE A 349 -6.79 13.71 -22.99
CA ILE A 349 -6.10 14.79 -22.27
C ILE A 349 -4.98 15.31 -23.18
N ALA A 350 -5.00 16.60 -23.50
CA ALA A 350 -3.95 17.20 -24.30
C ALA A 350 -2.69 17.50 -23.47
N THR A 351 -1.51 17.22 -24.02
CA THR A 351 -0.23 17.74 -23.49
C THR A 351 -0.33 19.28 -23.38
N PRO A 352 -0.17 19.86 -22.19
CA PRO A 352 -0.38 21.29 -22.01
C PRO A 352 0.69 22.11 -22.74
N PRO A 353 0.33 23.28 -23.29
CA PRO A 353 1.30 24.35 -23.51
C PRO A 353 2.05 24.68 -22.21
N ILE A 354 3.17 25.41 -22.32
CA ILE A 354 3.98 25.80 -21.15
C ILE A 354 3.72 27.26 -20.79
N CYS A 355 3.68 28.15 -21.77
CA CYS A 355 3.36 29.56 -21.63
C CYS A 355 3.04 30.18 -23.00
N ASN A 356 2.33 31.31 -23.02
CA ASN A 356 1.83 32.02 -24.21
C ASN A 356 1.00 31.15 -25.17
N ASN A 357 0.32 30.10 -24.67
CA ASN A 357 -0.37 29.07 -25.47
C ASN A 357 0.58 28.30 -26.41
N ALA A 358 1.87 28.21 -26.08
CA ALA A 358 2.89 27.50 -26.86
C ALA A 358 3.69 26.50 -26.01
N ALA A 359 4.23 25.47 -26.67
CA ALA A 359 5.26 24.63 -26.08
C ALA A 359 6.57 25.41 -25.93
N ASN A 360 7.26 25.28 -24.79
CA ASN A 360 8.54 25.96 -24.54
C ASN A 360 9.60 25.01 -23.96
N PRO A 361 10.23 24.15 -24.79
CA PRO A 361 11.27 23.22 -24.33
C PRO A 361 12.52 23.91 -23.78
N SER A 362 12.80 25.16 -24.16
CA SER A 362 13.93 25.92 -23.57
C SER A 362 13.67 26.16 -22.10
N LEU A 363 12.50 26.73 -21.75
CA LEU A 363 12.14 27.01 -20.36
C LEU A 363 12.16 25.73 -19.51
N LEU A 364 11.63 24.60 -20.01
CA LEU A 364 11.70 23.32 -19.29
C LEU A 364 13.15 22.86 -19.04
N ASN A 365 14.04 23.04 -20.01
CA ASN A 365 15.46 22.73 -19.85
C ASN A 365 16.15 23.69 -18.88
N ASP A 366 15.85 24.98 -18.96
CA ASP A 366 16.40 26.04 -18.09
C ASP A 366 15.93 25.85 -16.64
N LEU A 367 14.70 25.37 -16.41
CA LEU A 367 14.16 25.01 -15.10
C LEU A 367 14.87 23.80 -14.49
N ARG A 368 14.98 22.69 -15.24
CA ARG A 368 15.72 21.50 -14.77
C ARG A 368 17.20 21.79 -14.52
N ALA A 369 17.83 22.63 -15.34
CA ALA A 369 19.21 23.08 -15.14
C ALA A 369 19.40 23.96 -13.88
N GLN A 370 18.33 24.60 -13.39
CA GLN A 370 18.29 25.33 -12.13
C GLN A 370 17.83 24.46 -10.94
N GLY A 371 17.63 23.15 -11.13
CA GLY A 371 17.12 22.24 -10.10
C GLY A 371 15.67 22.48 -9.68
N LYS A 372 14.88 23.22 -10.49
CA LYS A 372 13.47 23.49 -10.20
C LYS A 372 12.63 22.25 -10.49
N LYS A 373 11.66 21.97 -9.63
CA LYS A 373 10.67 20.90 -9.83
C LYS A 373 9.55 21.37 -10.75
N ILE A 374 9.17 20.52 -11.71
CA ILE A 374 8.13 20.80 -12.71
C ILE A 374 6.97 19.84 -12.48
N ILE A 375 5.78 20.34 -12.16
CA ILE A 375 4.58 19.53 -11.94
C ILE A 375 3.58 19.85 -13.05
N VAL A 376 2.85 18.85 -13.54
CA VAL A 376 1.72 19.04 -14.47
C VAL A 376 0.43 19.02 -13.67
N SER A 377 -0.33 20.12 -13.64
CA SER A 377 -1.67 20.10 -13.03
C SER A 377 -2.70 19.61 -14.03
N PHE A 378 -3.50 18.63 -13.61
CA PHE A 378 -4.65 18.11 -14.32
C PHE A 378 -5.92 18.56 -13.61
N GLY A 379 -6.72 19.41 -14.26
CA GLY A 379 -7.96 19.92 -13.69
C GLY A 379 -8.22 21.40 -13.91
N GLY A 380 -8.51 22.09 -12.81
CA GLY A 380 -8.92 23.49 -12.71
C GLY A 380 -10.34 23.76 -13.21
N ALA A 381 -10.90 24.89 -12.78
CA ALA A 381 -12.25 25.39 -13.08
C ALA A 381 -12.80 25.12 -14.50
N GLY A 382 -11.95 25.14 -15.53
CA GLY A 382 -12.37 24.85 -16.91
C GLY A 382 -12.87 23.42 -17.15
N MET A 383 -12.47 22.46 -16.32
CA MET A 383 -12.98 21.07 -16.35
C MET A 383 -14.35 20.93 -15.68
N GLY A 384 -14.72 21.85 -14.79
CA GLY A 384 -15.94 21.82 -13.99
C GLY A 384 -15.69 22.35 -12.57
N GLY A 385 -16.53 23.27 -12.11
CA GLY A 385 -16.50 23.81 -10.75
C GLY A 385 -17.77 23.51 -9.95
N SER A 386 -17.66 23.28 -8.65
CA SER A 386 -18.77 22.94 -7.75
C SER A 386 -19.67 24.12 -7.33
N TRP A 387 -19.40 25.32 -7.86
CA TRP A 387 -20.08 26.57 -7.50
C TRP A 387 -21.24 26.95 -8.44
N ALA A 388 -22.17 27.75 -7.89
CA ALA A 388 -23.37 28.17 -8.61
C ALA A 388 -23.05 29.02 -9.85
N GLY A 389 -23.47 28.54 -11.02
CA GLY A 389 -23.40 29.26 -12.30
C GLY A 389 -22.33 28.76 -13.26
N ASP A 390 -21.44 27.85 -12.83
CA ASP A 390 -20.60 27.10 -13.78
C ASP A 390 -21.46 26.14 -14.62
N GLN A 391 -20.92 25.72 -15.77
CA GLN A 391 -21.59 24.84 -16.73
C GLN A 391 -20.68 23.73 -17.26
N ASN A 392 -19.43 23.64 -16.78
CA ASN A 392 -18.45 22.67 -17.26
C ASN A 392 -18.60 21.36 -16.49
N ASP A 393 -18.61 20.24 -17.20
CA ASP A 393 -18.88 18.89 -16.70
C ASP A 393 -17.88 17.87 -17.26
N CYS A 394 -16.67 18.33 -17.62
CA CYS A 394 -15.70 17.53 -18.37
C CYS A 394 -15.13 16.37 -17.53
N TRP A 395 -15.06 16.53 -16.21
CA TRP A 395 -14.81 15.44 -15.27
C TRP A 395 -15.74 14.25 -15.47
N GLU A 396 -17.02 14.49 -15.77
CA GLU A 396 -18.03 13.43 -15.90
C GLU A 396 -17.85 12.52 -17.12
N TYR A 397 -16.99 12.91 -18.06
CA TYR A 397 -16.60 12.09 -19.22
C TYR A 397 -15.33 11.26 -18.94
N CYS A 398 -14.63 11.56 -17.84
CA CYS A 398 -13.40 10.90 -17.40
C CYS A 398 -13.65 9.79 -16.37
N TYR A 399 -14.79 9.80 -15.67
CA TYR A 399 -15.23 8.67 -14.84
C TYR A 399 -15.42 7.40 -15.69
N GLY A 400 -14.97 6.25 -15.20
CA GLY A 400 -14.91 4.99 -15.96
C GLY A 400 -13.79 4.95 -17.00
N ARG A 401 -12.77 5.81 -16.87
CA ARG A 401 -11.58 5.91 -17.74
C ARG A 401 -10.29 6.11 -16.96
N GLU A 402 -10.29 5.76 -15.67
CA GLU A 402 -9.26 6.07 -14.69
C GLU A 402 -7.86 5.65 -15.18
N SER A 403 -7.69 4.40 -15.64
CA SER A 403 -6.44 3.89 -16.19
C SER A 403 -5.97 4.62 -17.47
N ASN A 404 -6.90 5.14 -18.28
CA ASN A 404 -6.61 5.90 -19.49
C ASN A 404 -6.25 7.37 -19.16
N VAL A 405 -6.81 7.95 -18.11
CA VAL A 405 -6.39 9.24 -17.56
C VAL A 405 -4.98 9.13 -16.99
N VAL A 406 -4.72 8.12 -16.14
CA VAL A 406 -3.38 7.82 -15.60
C VAL A 406 -2.35 7.65 -16.72
N ALA A 407 -2.60 6.78 -17.70
CA ALA A 407 -1.66 6.54 -18.80
C ALA A 407 -1.35 7.80 -19.63
N GLN A 408 -2.35 8.66 -19.89
CA GLN A 408 -2.13 9.93 -20.59
C GLN A 408 -1.31 10.91 -19.76
N LEU A 409 -1.59 11.03 -18.46
CA LEU A 409 -0.85 11.92 -17.57
C LEU A 409 0.60 11.46 -17.35
N THR A 410 0.85 10.15 -17.23
CA THR A 410 2.21 9.60 -17.22
C THR A 410 2.94 9.90 -18.53
N SER A 411 2.31 9.70 -19.70
CA SER A 411 2.91 10.07 -21.00
C SER A 411 3.22 11.56 -21.07
N ILE A 412 2.33 12.43 -20.57
CA ILE A 412 2.54 13.88 -20.54
C ILE A 412 3.70 14.26 -19.61
N VAL A 413 3.88 13.59 -18.46
CA VAL A 413 5.04 13.78 -17.59
C VAL A 413 6.32 13.37 -18.29
N ASP A 414 6.36 12.21 -18.96
CA ASP A 414 7.53 11.74 -19.70
C ASP A 414 7.88 12.64 -20.90
N ASP A 415 6.90 13.00 -21.73
CA ASP A 415 7.06 13.87 -22.91
C ASP A 415 7.55 15.29 -22.54
N LEU A 416 7.08 15.82 -21.41
CA LEU A 416 7.54 17.11 -20.88
C LEU A 416 8.81 16.98 -20.01
N GLY A 417 9.24 15.76 -19.68
CA GLY A 417 10.28 15.50 -18.68
C GLY A 417 9.99 16.22 -17.36
N ALA A 418 8.75 16.13 -16.88
CA ALA A 418 8.32 16.73 -15.62
C ALA A 418 8.68 15.84 -14.42
N ASP A 419 8.56 16.38 -13.22
CA ASP A 419 8.81 15.70 -11.95
C ASP A 419 7.54 15.12 -11.32
N GLY A 420 6.32 15.35 -11.85
CA GLY A 420 5.10 14.81 -11.25
C GLY A 420 3.78 15.42 -11.74
N VAL A 421 2.69 15.04 -11.07
CA VAL A 421 1.31 15.46 -11.36
C VAL A 421 0.65 16.08 -10.11
N ASP A 422 -0.12 17.13 -10.35
CA ASP A 422 -1.07 17.74 -9.41
C ASP A 422 -2.51 17.46 -9.91
N ILE A 423 -3.43 17.18 -8.99
CA ILE A 423 -4.86 17.02 -9.28
C ILE A 423 -5.62 18.22 -8.69
N ASP A 424 -5.96 19.17 -9.55
CA ASP A 424 -6.74 20.36 -9.22
C ASP A 424 -8.23 20.10 -9.48
N TYR A 425 -8.84 19.27 -8.62
CA TYR A 425 -10.23 18.85 -8.76
C TYR A 425 -11.17 19.76 -7.96
N GLU A 426 -11.85 20.67 -8.66
CA GLU A 426 -12.74 21.68 -8.05
C GLU A 426 -14.25 21.36 -8.22
N TYR A 427 -14.59 20.13 -8.65
CA TYR A 427 -15.96 19.72 -9.02
C TYR A 427 -16.67 18.91 -7.93
N PHE A 428 -17.91 18.50 -8.18
CA PHE A 428 -18.69 17.70 -7.23
C PHE A 428 -18.08 16.29 -7.02
N TYR A 429 -18.11 15.81 -5.78
CA TYR A 429 -17.70 14.47 -5.37
C TYR A 429 -18.72 13.77 -4.47
N GLU A 430 -19.81 14.44 -4.06
CA GLU A 430 -20.94 13.83 -3.35
C GLU A 430 -22.27 14.03 -4.09
N ASP A 431 -23.17 13.06 -3.99
CA ASP A 431 -24.51 13.13 -4.60
C ASP A 431 -25.30 14.31 -3.99
N ASN A 432 -25.80 15.18 -4.87
CA ASN A 432 -26.49 16.42 -4.52
C ASN A 432 -25.70 17.35 -3.59
N GLN A 433 -24.36 17.29 -3.61
CA GLN A 433 -23.47 18.23 -2.91
C GLN A 433 -23.89 19.69 -3.20
N ASN A 434 -23.96 20.51 -2.14
CA ASN A 434 -24.43 21.90 -2.19
C ASN A 434 -25.83 22.11 -2.82
N GLY A 435 -26.65 21.05 -2.96
CA GLY A 435 -27.96 21.09 -3.61
C GLY A 435 -27.91 21.15 -5.14
N SER A 436 -26.79 20.72 -5.75
CA SER A 436 -26.53 20.82 -7.19
C SER A 436 -27.42 19.95 -8.08
N GLY A 437 -28.03 18.89 -7.54
CA GLY A 437 -28.66 17.84 -8.32
C GLY A 437 -27.69 16.89 -9.04
N PHE A 438 -26.37 16.99 -8.79
CA PHE A 438 -25.37 16.02 -9.23
C PHE A 438 -25.69 14.62 -8.67
N SER A 439 -25.45 13.58 -9.46
CA SER A 439 -25.81 12.18 -9.11
C SER A 439 -24.74 11.18 -9.56
N LYS A 440 -23.47 11.54 -9.36
CA LYS A 440 -22.29 10.74 -9.73
C LYS A 440 -21.21 10.75 -8.63
N GLY A 441 -21.60 10.92 -7.37
CA GLY A 441 -20.67 11.03 -6.23
C GLY A 441 -19.77 9.81 -6.10
N THR A 442 -20.34 8.60 -6.18
CA THR A 442 -19.56 7.35 -6.14
C THR A 442 -18.55 7.25 -7.29
N GLN A 443 -18.94 7.68 -8.49
CA GLN A 443 -18.05 7.68 -9.66
C GLN A 443 -16.93 8.72 -9.53
N ALA A 444 -17.24 9.91 -9.01
CA ALA A 444 -16.25 10.94 -8.72
C ALA A 444 -15.23 10.50 -7.65
N GLN A 445 -15.71 9.89 -6.56
CA GLN A 445 -14.87 9.32 -5.50
C GLN A 445 -13.98 8.21 -6.06
N ASN A 446 -14.54 7.22 -6.78
CA ASN A 446 -13.73 6.16 -7.39
C ASN A 446 -12.70 6.72 -8.37
N PHE A 447 -13.09 7.68 -9.22
CA PHE A 447 -12.20 8.35 -10.15
C PHE A 447 -11.00 8.99 -9.45
N LEU A 448 -11.26 9.75 -8.38
CA LEU A 448 -10.22 10.38 -7.57
C LEU A 448 -9.29 9.33 -6.95
N THR A 449 -9.82 8.31 -6.25
CA THR A 449 -9.02 7.24 -5.64
C THR A 449 -8.13 6.55 -6.66
N GLN A 450 -8.70 6.09 -7.78
CA GLN A 450 -8.01 5.29 -8.78
C GLN A 450 -7.00 6.10 -9.60
N VAL A 451 -7.28 7.37 -9.90
CA VAL A 451 -6.31 8.23 -10.59
C VAL A 451 -5.14 8.60 -9.68
N THR A 452 -5.38 8.94 -8.40
CA THR A 452 -4.29 9.27 -7.46
C THR A 452 -3.41 8.06 -7.15
N VAL A 453 -4.00 6.92 -6.82
CA VAL A 453 -3.27 5.65 -6.61
C VAL A 453 -2.57 5.23 -7.90
N GLY A 454 -3.26 5.29 -9.04
CA GLY A 454 -2.73 4.94 -10.35
C GLY A 454 -1.55 5.83 -10.78
N LEU A 455 -1.55 7.12 -10.46
CA LEU A 455 -0.44 8.03 -10.72
C LEU A 455 0.76 7.75 -9.82
N ARG A 456 0.57 7.57 -8.50
CA ARG A 456 1.64 7.16 -7.59
C ARG A 456 2.29 5.85 -8.07
N ASN A 457 1.46 4.92 -8.52
CA ASN A 457 1.90 3.66 -9.05
C ASN A 457 2.65 3.83 -10.38
N SER A 458 2.14 4.59 -11.35
CA SER A 458 2.64 4.60 -12.74
C SER A 458 3.82 5.54 -12.99
N LEU A 459 3.94 6.62 -12.23
CA LEU A 459 5.04 7.58 -12.34
C LEU A 459 6.34 7.02 -11.71
N ALA A 460 7.46 7.71 -11.91
CA ALA A 460 8.73 7.33 -11.27
C ALA A 460 8.61 7.32 -9.72
N PRO A 461 9.33 6.46 -8.99
CA PRO A 461 9.20 6.37 -7.52
C PRO A 461 9.48 7.66 -6.73
N ASN A 462 10.22 8.60 -7.33
CA ASN A 462 10.53 9.93 -6.79
C ASN A 462 9.73 11.06 -7.46
N ALA A 463 8.69 10.73 -8.22
CA ALA A 463 7.81 11.70 -8.85
C ALA A 463 6.76 12.22 -7.85
N ILE A 464 6.39 13.48 -8.03
CA ILE A 464 5.46 14.19 -7.17
C ILE A 464 4.03 13.76 -7.52
N VAL A 465 3.24 13.39 -6.52
CA VAL A 465 1.77 13.29 -6.61
C VAL A 465 1.16 14.15 -5.52
N THR A 466 0.26 15.06 -5.91
CA THR A 466 -0.33 16.04 -5.01
C THR A 466 -1.74 16.44 -5.50
N HIS A 467 -2.51 17.12 -4.66
CA HIS A 467 -3.82 17.68 -4.97
C HIS A 467 -3.91 19.11 -4.46
N ALA A 468 -4.71 19.94 -5.14
CA ALA A 468 -4.99 21.32 -4.77
C ALA A 468 -6.46 21.60 -4.39
N PRO A 469 -7.05 20.86 -3.42
CA PRO A 469 -8.48 20.98 -3.10
C PRO A 469 -8.82 22.31 -2.45
N MET A 470 -10.08 22.75 -2.55
CA MET A 470 -10.56 23.86 -1.75
C MET A 470 -10.64 23.45 -0.27
N ASP A 471 -10.41 24.40 0.66
CA ASP A 471 -10.50 24.12 2.10
C ASP A 471 -11.87 23.51 2.52
N VAL A 472 -12.96 23.92 1.88
CA VAL A 472 -14.31 23.38 2.11
C VAL A 472 -14.44 21.90 1.75
N ASP A 473 -13.63 21.40 0.81
CA ASP A 473 -13.60 19.99 0.39
C ASP A 473 -12.71 19.12 1.31
N MET A 474 -12.00 19.76 2.25
CA MET A 474 -11.10 19.13 3.21
C MET A 474 -11.57 19.28 4.67
N GLU A 475 -12.85 19.61 4.88
CA GLU A 475 -13.50 19.50 6.19
C GLU A 475 -13.77 18.02 6.54
N PRO A 476 -13.55 17.54 7.79
CA PRO A 476 -13.55 16.10 8.14
C PRO A 476 -14.83 15.32 7.87
N ASN A 477 -15.97 15.99 7.66
CA ASN A 477 -17.25 15.37 7.37
C ASN A 477 -17.55 15.22 5.86
N THR A 478 -16.58 15.48 4.99
CA THR A 478 -16.72 15.39 3.53
C THR A 478 -16.08 14.10 2.99
N MET A 479 -16.60 13.60 1.86
CA MET A 479 -16.04 12.38 1.27
C MET A 479 -14.67 12.60 0.60
N TYR A 480 -14.34 13.82 0.15
CA TYR A 480 -13.02 14.12 -0.44
C TYR A 480 -11.92 14.12 0.63
N TYR A 481 -12.20 14.62 1.83
CA TYR A 481 -11.33 14.46 3.00
C TYR A 481 -11.08 12.97 3.33
N GLN A 482 -12.14 12.17 3.47
CA GLN A 482 -12.02 10.76 3.87
C GLN A 482 -11.23 9.96 2.81
N LEU A 483 -11.51 10.22 1.53
CA LEU A 483 -10.78 9.64 0.41
C LEU A 483 -9.27 9.95 0.47
N LEU A 484 -8.88 11.23 0.59
CA LEU A 484 -7.47 11.61 0.65
C LEU A 484 -6.77 11.21 1.94
N LYS A 485 -7.53 10.96 3.02
CA LYS A 485 -7.03 10.33 4.24
C LYS A 485 -6.69 8.86 4.02
N ASP A 486 -7.62 8.07 3.47
CA ASP A 486 -7.43 6.64 3.23
C ASP A 486 -6.28 6.35 2.25
N ILE A 487 -6.00 7.26 1.31
CA ILE A 487 -4.88 7.14 0.36
C ILE A 487 -3.71 8.09 0.62
N SER A 488 -3.59 8.69 1.81
CA SER A 488 -2.58 9.76 2.09
C SER A 488 -1.12 9.32 1.89
N PHE A 489 -0.86 8.00 1.96
CA PHE A 489 0.43 7.38 1.64
C PHE A 489 0.84 7.55 0.17
N THR A 490 -0.10 7.89 -0.72
CA THR A 490 0.17 8.13 -2.15
C THR A 490 0.61 9.56 -2.47
N LEU A 491 0.41 10.52 -1.57
CA LEU A 491 0.75 11.93 -1.79
C LEU A 491 2.18 12.24 -1.33
N ASP A 492 2.91 13.12 -2.01
CA ASP A 492 4.11 13.74 -1.43
C ASP A 492 3.71 14.78 -0.38
N PHE A 493 2.80 15.66 -0.77
CA PHE A 493 2.26 16.74 0.03
C PHE A 493 0.86 17.12 -0.46
N LEU A 494 0.10 17.86 0.34
CA LEU A 494 -1.20 18.43 -0.03
C LEU A 494 -1.10 19.96 -0.16
N MET A 495 -1.87 20.54 -1.08
CA MET A 495 -1.93 21.99 -1.35
C MET A 495 -3.34 22.57 -1.15
N PRO A 496 -3.92 22.63 0.07
CA PRO A 496 -5.27 23.18 0.25
C PRO A 496 -5.34 24.67 -0.12
N GLN A 497 -6.34 25.03 -0.93
CA GLN A 497 -6.64 26.42 -1.28
C GLN A 497 -7.29 27.12 -0.07
N TYR A 498 -6.50 27.84 0.75
CA TYR A 498 -6.99 28.69 1.85
C TYR A 498 -7.57 30.02 1.34
N TYR A 499 -8.34 29.95 0.26
CA TYR A 499 -9.00 31.04 -0.43
C TYR A 499 -10.29 30.54 -1.09
N ASN A 500 -11.23 31.45 -1.36
CA ASN A 500 -12.56 31.20 -1.92
C ASN A 500 -13.54 30.36 -1.07
N GLY A 501 -13.12 29.28 -0.39
CA GLY A 501 -13.99 28.37 0.37
C GLY A 501 -14.42 28.86 1.76
N VAL A 502 -14.15 28.10 2.83
CA VAL A 502 -14.66 28.33 4.21
C VAL A 502 -13.73 29.11 5.13
N THR A 503 -12.42 29.13 4.92
CA THR A 503 -11.47 29.93 5.73
C THR A 503 -11.23 31.31 5.11
N ARG A 504 -10.90 32.32 5.92
CA ARG A 504 -10.51 33.66 5.44
C ARG A 504 -9.28 34.20 6.19
N PRO A 505 -8.12 33.51 6.12
CA PRO A 505 -6.95 33.86 6.94
C PRO A 505 -6.46 35.29 6.74
N VAL A 506 -6.59 35.84 5.52
CA VAL A 506 -6.23 37.24 5.17
C VAL A 506 -7.03 38.29 5.95
N VAL A 507 -8.24 37.93 6.40
CA VAL A 507 -9.17 38.82 7.12
C VAL A 507 -9.22 38.49 8.62
N ASP A 508 -9.19 37.21 8.96
CA ASP A 508 -9.45 36.71 10.31
C ASP A 508 -8.17 36.43 11.13
N GLY A 509 -7.00 36.40 10.49
CA GLY A 509 -5.80 35.75 11.03
C GLY A 509 -5.85 34.24 10.85
N ILE A 510 -4.77 33.53 11.23
CA ILE A 510 -4.71 32.08 11.02
C ILE A 510 -5.56 31.29 12.02
N ASP A 511 -5.69 31.78 13.25
CA ASP A 511 -6.47 31.17 14.33
C ASP A 511 -7.94 31.60 14.35
N GLY A 512 -8.26 32.77 13.79
CA GLY A 512 -9.58 33.38 13.83
C GLY A 512 -10.70 32.62 13.10
N THR A 513 -11.94 32.96 13.48
CA THR A 513 -13.20 32.57 12.81
C THR A 513 -14.10 33.81 12.76
N GLY A 514 -14.18 34.45 11.59
CA GLY A 514 -14.81 35.77 11.43
C GLY A 514 -15.57 35.90 10.11
N ALA A 515 -14.88 36.31 9.05
CA ALA A 515 -15.39 36.29 7.68
C ALA A 515 -15.38 34.88 7.07
N GLY A 516 -14.46 34.01 7.54
CA GLY A 516 -14.48 32.58 7.33
C GLY A 516 -15.26 31.88 8.45
N SER A 517 -15.99 30.81 8.09
CA SER A 517 -16.68 29.95 9.06
C SER A 517 -15.74 29.00 9.79
N SER A 518 -14.57 28.73 9.22
CA SER A 518 -13.56 27.78 9.72
C SER A 518 -12.21 28.47 9.97
N SER A 519 -11.50 28.01 11.00
CA SER A 519 -10.16 28.50 11.36
C SER A 519 -9.11 27.82 10.48
N ALA A 520 -8.29 28.61 9.78
CA ALA A 520 -7.27 28.07 8.89
C ALA A 520 -6.22 27.23 9.64
N LEU A 521 -5.88 27.61 10.88
CA LEU A 521 -4.96 26.85 11.72
C LEU A 521 -5.57 25.51 12.15
N VAL A 522 -6.83 25.48 12.58
CA VAL A 522 -7.49 24.23 13.00
C VAL A 522 -7.60 23.27 11.82
N HIS A 523 -8.01 23.76 10.66
CA HIS A 523 -8.07 23.00 9.42
C HIS A 523 -6.68 22.45 9.01
N TYR A 524 -5.65 23.30 9.02
CA TYR A 524 -4.26 22.91 8.75
C TYR A 524 -3.76 21.83 9.73
N SER A 525 -3.98 22.03 11.04
CA SER A 525 -3.61 21.07 12.09
C SER A 525 -4.30 19.73 11.88
N THR A 526 -5.61 19.72 11.67
CA THR A 526 -6.38 18.49 11.43
C THR A 526 -5.85 17.72 10.23
N LEU A 527 -5.52 18.39 9.13
CA LEU A 527 -4.95 17.70 7.96
C LEU A 527 -3.52 17.17 8.19
N VAL A 528 -2.67 17.93 8.90
CA VAL A 528 -1.31 17.49 9.25
C VAL A 528 -1.34 16.25 10.14
N ASP A 529 -2.23 16.22 11.12
CA ASP A 529 -2.33 15.11 12.06
C ASP A 529 -3.01 13.88 11.41
N ASP A 530 -4.16 14.04 10.75
CA ASP A 530 -4.95 12.90 10.22
C ASP A 530 -4.44 12.30 8.91
N LEU A 531 -3.85 13.09 7.99
CA LEU A 531 -3.32 12.58 6.72
C LEU A 531 -1.84 12.23 6.83
N PHE A 532 -1.06 13.01 7.59
CA PHE A 532 0.41 12.94 7.59
C PHE A 532 1.04 12.62 8.95
N ASN A 533 0.25 12.17 9.94
CA ASN A 533 0.72 11.75 11.27
C ASN A 533 1.59 12.80 12.01
N GLY A 534 1.27 14.09 11.81
CA GLY A 534 2.00 15.21 12.39
C GLY A 534 3.11 15.80 11.50
N ASP A 535 3.37 15.23 10.30
CA ASP A 535 4.39 15.75 9.38
C ASP A 535 3.91 17.00 8.63
N ALA A 536 4.09 18.15 9.29
CA ALA A 536 3.80 19.46 8.72
C ALA A 536 4.63 19.81 7.48
N THR A 537 5.72 19.09 7.17
CA THR A 537 6.52 19.34 5.96
C THR A 537 5.79 18.92 4.68
N ARG A 538 4.72 18.12 4.82
CA ARG A 538 3.87 17.61 3.73
C ARG A 538 2.58 18.43 3.55
N MET A 539 2.44 19.56 4.24
CA MET A 539 1.33 20.49 4.07
C MET A 539 1.82 21.84 3.53
N ILE A 540 1.24 22.30 2.41
CA ILE A 540 1.62 23.55 1.75
C ILE A 540 0.47 24.55 1.86
N PHE A 541 0.74 25.77 2.33
CA PHE A 541 -0.30 26.80 2.53
C PHE A 541 -0.60 27.55 1.23
N GLY A 542 -1.86 27.51 0.78
CA GLY A 542 -2.30 28.14 -0.47
C GLY A 542 -2.69 29.60 -0.36
N PHE A 543 -2.23 30.41 -1.32
CA PHE A 543 -2.60 31.82 -1.48
C PHE A 543 -3.14 32.13 -2.88
N CYS A 544 -4.12 33.03 -2.94
CA CYS A 544 -4.52 33.69 -4.18
C CYS A 544 -4.09 35.15 -4.11
N ILE A 545 -3.38 35.65 -5.13
CA ILE A 545 -2.64 36.92 -5.02
C ILE A 545 -3.20 38.05 -5.91
N SER A 546 -4.29 37.81 -6.66
CA SER A 546 -4.90 38.84 -7.53
C SER A 546 -6.36 38.61 -7.93
N ASP A 547 -6.76 37.38 -8.29
CA ASP A 547 -8.08 37.15 -8.92
C ASP A 547 -9.22 36.82 -7.94
N CYS A 548 -8.94 36.54 -6.66
CA CYS A 548 -9.91 36.15 -5.64
C CYS A 548 -10.50 37.36 -4.86
N SER A 549 -10.71 38.47 -5.57
CA SER A 549 -11.27 39.70 -4.98
C SER A 549 -12.77 39.59 -4.63
N GLY A 550 -13.53 38.75 -5.34
CA GLY A 550 -14.97 38.56 -5.12
C GLY A 550 -15.32 37.87 -3.80
N THR A 551 -14.39 37.10 -3.23
CA THR A 551 -14.51 36.36 -1.97
C THR A 551 -13.77 37.02 -0.81
N GLY A 552 -13.00 38.09 -1.09
CA GLY A 552 -12.13 38.77 -0.14
C GLY A 552 -10.81 38.04 0.16
N SER A 553 -10.45 37.01 -0.62
CA SER A 553 -9.33 36.11 -0.31
C SER A 553 -7.97 36.50 -0.92
N ASN A 554 -7.87 37.64 -1.61
CA ASN A 554 -6.60 38.13 -2.15
C ASN A 554 -5.60 38.48 -1.03
N ALA A 555 -4.46 37.79 -0.97
CA ALA A 555 -3.38 38.07 -0.03
C ALA A 555 -2.26 38.92 -0.68
N ASP A 556 -2.00 40.13 -0.17
CA ASP A 556 -0.79 40.86 -0.53
C ASP A 556 0.48 40.22 0.07
N ALA A 557 1.65 40.64 -0.43
CA ALA A 557 2.94 40.05 -0.10
C ALA A 557 3.29 40.10 1.40
N ASN A 558 2.84 41.14 2.11
CA ASN A 558 3.04 41.30 3.55
C ASN A 558 2.02 40.46 4.32
N GLN A 559 0.74 40.47 3.90
CA GLN A 559 -0.30 39.65 4.53
C GLN A 559 0.03 38.16 4.46
N ALA A 560 0.53 37.68 3.32
CA ALA A 560 1.00 36.31 3.17
C ALA A 560 2.23 36.00 4.05
N ALA A 561 3.20 36.93 4.12
CA ALA A 561 4.36 36.77 4.99
C ALA A 561 3.99 36.80 6.49
N GLU A 562 3.03 37.62 6.91
CA GLU A 562 2.47 37.64 8.27
C GLU A 562 1.77 36.31 8.60
N LEU A 563 0.97 35.78 7.67
CA LEU A 563 0.31 34.48 7.83
C LEU A 563 1.29 33.31 7.93
N ILE A 564 2.32 33.26 7.08
CA ILE A 564 3.40 32.27 7.18
C ILE A 564 4.20 32.44 8.48
N THR A 565 4.43 33.68 8.94
CA THR A 565 5.09 33.95 10.23
C THR A 565 4.26 33.48 11.42
N SER A 566 2.93 33.57 11.34
CA SER A 566 2.02 33.01 12.35
C SER A 566 1.96 31.48 12.26
N LEU A 567 1.89 30.89 11.06
CA LEU A 567 1.97 29.44 10.88
C LEU A 567 3.26 28.86 11.47
N ALA A 568 4.40 29.52 11.25
CA ALA A 568 5.71 29.11 11.77
C ALA A 568 5.83 29.13 13.31
N GLN A 569 4.91 29.79 14.03
CA GLN A 569 4.85 29.74 15.50
C GLN A 569 4.20 28.45 16.02
N HIS A 570 3.39 27.78 15.19
CA HIS A 570 2.76 26.49 15.49
C HIS A 570 3.52 25.34 14.82
N TYR A 571 3.87 25.52 13.54
CA TYR A 571 4.57 24.55 12.70
C TYR A 571 5.79 25.22 12.06
N SER A 572 6.90 25.28 12.81
CA SER A 572 8.17 25.82 12.30
C SER A 572 8.66 25.09 11.04
N CYS A 573 8.39 23.79 10.96
CA CYS A 573 8.68 22.92 9.82
C CYS A 573 7.47 22.75 8.89
N ASN A 574 6.70 23.81 8.63
CA ASN A 574 5.66 23.79 7.60
C ASN A 574 6.26 23.56 6.20
N GLY A 575 5.51 22.90 5.32
CA GLY A 575 5.96 22.52 3.98
C GLY A 575 6.16 23.70 3.02
N GLY A 576 5.66 24.89 3.38
CA GLY A 576 5.87 26.16 2.69
C GLY A 576 4.59 26.75 2.11
N ALA A 577 4.73 27.50 1.02
CA ALA A 577 3.63 28.23 0.38
C ALA A 577 3.47 27.82 -1.10
N PHE A 578 2.22 27.77 -1.57
CA PHE A 578 1.89 27.79 -2.99
C PHE A 578 1.00 28.98 -3.32
N PHE A 579 1.02 29.42 -4.59
CA PHE A 579 0.16 30.54 -4.98
C PHE A 579 -0.37 30.48 -6.41
N TRP A 580 -1.60 30.98 -6.56
CA TRP A 580 -2.23 31.35 -7.83
C TRP A 580 -2.08 32.87 -8.06
N VAL A 581 -1.30 33.35 -9.04
CA VAL A 581 -0.59 32.66 -10.14
C VAL A 581 0.65 33.47 -10.57
N ALA A 582 1.64 32.84 -11.22
CA ALA A 582 2.95 33.42 -11.53
C ALA A 582 2.90 34.77 -12.30
N GLU A 583 1.97 34.96 -13.23
CA GLU A 583 1.77 36.24 -13.97
C GLU A 583 1.51 37.44 -13.04
N ALA A 584 0.92 37.21 -11.87
CA ALA A 584 0.62 38.25 -10.89
C ALA A 584 1.82 38.59 -9.96
N ASP A 585 2.73 37.64 -9.72
CA ASP A 585 3.94 37.81 -8.90
C ASP A 585 5.06 38.54 -9.68
N ARG A 586 4.75 39.74 -10.19
CA ARG A 586 5.60 40.44 -11.17
C ARG A 586 7.01 40.67 -10.63
N GLU A 587 8.00 40.21 -11.39
CA GLU A 587 9.44 40.21 -11.03
C GLU A 587 9.76 39.56 -9.66
N GLY A 588 8.91 38.65 -9.18
CA GLY A 588 9.06 37.98 -7.88
C GLY A 588 8.69 38.87 -6.69
N SER A 589 7.95 39.96 -6.90
CA SER A 589 7.67 40.97 -5.86
C SER A 589 6.74 40.52 -4.73
N TRP A 590 5.96 39.45 -4.92
CA TRP A 590 5.20 38.80 -3.85
C TRP A 590 6.05 37.67 -3.22
N SER A 591 6.57 36.77 -4.05
CA SER A 591 7.28 35.57 -3.59
C SER A 591 8.58 35.88 -2.86
N SER A 592 9.32 36.93 -3.25
CA SER A 592 10.54 37.37 -2.56
C SER A 592 10.29 37.94 -1.15
N VAL A 593 9.07 38.37 -0.83
CA VAL A 593 8.70 38.82 0.53
C VAL A 593 8.38 37.60 1.39
N VAL A 594 7.56 36.67 0.89
CA VAL A 594 7.21 35.43 1.60
C VAL A 594 8.43 34.53 1.80
N ASN A 595 9.36 34.48 0.84
CA ASN A 595 10.63 33.77 1.00
C ASN A 595 11.49 34.30 2.15
N GLN A 596 11.45 35.60 2.47
CA GLN A 596 12.25 36.17 3.58
C GLN A 596 11.83 35.60 4.95
N VAL A 597 10.55 35.28 5.13
CA VAL A 597 10.06 34.66 6.37
C VAL A 597 10.23 33.14 6.34
N MET A 598 10.02 32.46 5.21
CA MET A 598 10.24 31.01 5.09
C MET A 598 11.71 30.60 5.27
N ILE A 599 12.67 31.42 4.79
CA ILE A 599 14.10 31.16 5.02
C ILE A 599 14.48 31.24 6.51
N SER A 600 13.69 31.93 7.34
CA SER A 600 13.98 32.07 8.77
C SER A 600 13.73 30.79 9.60
N SER A 601 12.98 29.82 9.06
CA SER A 601 12.64 28.57 9.75
C SER A 601 13.45 27.35 9.28
N SER A 602 14.54 27.55 8.52
CA SER A 602 15.32 26.49 7.85
C SER A 602 16.14 25.56 8.76
N THR A 603 15.71 25.31 9.99
CA THR A 603 16.33 24.36 10.94
C THR A 603 15.73 22.95 10.85
N CYS A 604 14.95 22.67 9.80
CA CYS A 604 14.08 21.49 9.69
C CYS A 604 14.64 20.34 8.83
N SER A 605 15.92 20.37 8.47
CA SER A 605 16.62 19.17 7.99
C SER A 605 16.60 18.09 9.06
N ALA A 606 16.19 16.87 8.70
CA ALA A 606 15.87 15.79 9.64
C ALA A 606 16.89 15.61 10.79
N SER A 607 16.40 15.71 12.03
CA SER A 607 17.19 15.73 13.25
C SER A 607 17.78 14.36 13.63
N THR A 608 18.82 13.92 12.92
CA THR A 608 19.71 12.85 13.39
C THR A 608 20.66 13.36 14.49
N ASP A 609 20.10 13.76 15.63
CA ASP A 609 20.89 14.02 16.84
C ASP A 609 20.08 13.68 18.10
N SER A 610 20.47 12.59 18.77
CA SER A 610 19.90 12.14 20.03
C SER A 610 20.47 12.98 21.19
N PRO A 611 19.69 13.34 22.24
CA PRO A 611 20.16 14.24 23.29
C PRO A 611 21.41 13.71 23.98
N THR A 612 22.53 14.41 23.79
CA THR A 612 23.84 14.05 24.39
C THR A 612 23.72 14.00 25.92
N PRO A 613 24.05 12.87 26.58
CA PRO A 613 23.92 12.74 28.03
C PRO A 613 24.77 13.77 28.79
N ILE A 614 24.17 14.44 29.76
CA ILE A 614 24.85 15.38 30.67
C ILE A 614 25.93 14.60 31.46
N PRO A 615 27.22 14.96 31.38
CA PRO A 615 28.27 14.24 32.11
C PRO A 615 28.10 14.34 33.63
N PRO A 616 28.16 13.24 34.39
CA PRO A 616 28.14 13.28 35.84
C PRO A 616 29.32 14.07 36.42
N SER A 617 29.05 14.98 37.35
CA SER A 617 30.07 15.82 37.97
C SER A 617 31.04 15.01 38.84
N THR A 618 32.29 14.85 38.40
CA THR A 618 33.34 14.13 39.13
C THR A 618 33.87 14.93 40.34
N PRO A 619 33.93 14.33 41.55
CA PRO A 619 34.76 14.85 42.64
C PRO A 619 36.27 14.78 42.31
N ASN A 620 37.05 15.62 42.99
CA ASN A 620 38.51 15.80 42.76
C ASN A 620 39.36 14.78 43.61
N PRO A 621 40.72 14.76 43.59
CA PRO A 621 41.43 13.53 43.22
C PRO A 621 42.52 13.05 44.21
N THR A 622 43.09 11.85 43.98
CA THR A 622 44.32 11.43 44.69
C THR A 622 45.22 10.44 43.90
N SER A 623 46.50 10.84 43.73
CA SER A 623 47.74 10.03 43.57
C SER A 623 47.82 8.92 42.47
N ARG A 624 48.63 9.05 41.39
CA ARG A 624 50.11 8.79 41.27
C ARG A 624 50.51 7.29 41.40
N THR A 625 51.43 6.65 40.63
CA THR A 625 52.59 7.12 39.81
C THR A 625 53.12 6.04 38.82
N GLN A 626 53.72 6.41 37.66
CA GLN A 626 54.75 5.68 36.83
C GLN A 626 54.44 4.27 36.25
N GLY A 627 55.04 3.79 35.14
CA GLY A 627 55.97 4.39 34.14
C GLY A 627 56.48 3.38 33.07
N THR A 628 56.89 3.86 31.88
CA THR A 628 57.47 3.13 30.70
C THR A 628 59.00 2.86 30.83
N PRO A 629 59.78 2.20 29.89
CA PRO A 629 59.58 1.91 28.45
C PRO A 629 60.09 0.54 27.86
N THR A 630 60.06 0.40 26.52
CA THR A 630 60.64 -0.59 25.55
C THR A 630 62.20 -0.46 25.35
N PRO A 631 62.97 -1.12 24.40
CA PRO A 631 62.70 -2.16 23.34
C PRO A 631 63.78 -3.31 23.08
N THR A 632 63.42 -4.29 22.20
CA THR A 632 64.14 -4.95 21.04
C THR A 632 65.70 -5.06 20.97
N PRO A 633 66.37 -6.22 20.62
CA PRO A 633 66.53 -6.73 19.21
C PRO A 633 66.85 -8.25 18.92
N THR A 634 67.01 -8.59 17.62
CA THR A 634 67.32 -9.92 16.95
C THR A 634 68.84 -10.14 16.67
N PRO A 635 69.41 -11.22 16.00
CA PRO A 635 69.08 -11.94 14.73
C PRO A 635 69.15 -13.52 14.83
N THR A 636 69.45 -14.46 13.87
CA THR A 636 70.10 -14.49 12.51
C THR A 636 69.82 -15.81 11.69
N THR A 637 70.26 -15.82 10.41
CA THR A 637 70.49 -16.85 9.31
C THR A 637 70.92 -18.31 9.62
N GLN A 638 70.94 -19.35 8.73
CA GLN A 638 70.70 -19.56 7.25
C GLN A 638 70.57 -21.08 6.88
N GLY A 639 70.00 -21.48 5.70
CA GLY A 639 70.25 -22.83 5.10
C GLY A 639 69.26 -23.41 4.03
N THR A 640 69.79 -23.84 2.87
CA THR A 640 69.17 -24.50 1.67
C THR A 640 68.73 -25.99 1.87
N SER A 641 67.97 -26.71 1.02
CA SER A 641 67.32 -26.52 -0.33
C SER A 641 66.23 -27.60 -0.63
N ALA A 642 65.45 -27.45 -1.72
CA ALA A 642 64.30 -28.28 -2.19
C ALA A 642 64.71 -29.44 -3.17
N PRO A 643 63.80 -30.25 -3.80
CA PRO A 643 62.32 -30.24 -3.79
C PRO A 643 61.57 -31.61 -3.73
N SER A 644 60.27 -31.55 -3.38
CA SER A 644 59.23 -32.50 -3.86
C SER A 644 57.85 -31.80 -3.87
N THR A 645 56.93 -32.22 -4.76
CA THR A 645 55.74 -31.43 -5.12
C THR A 645 54.46 -31.89 -4.42
N SER A 646 54.02 -31.14 -3.42
CA SER A 646 52.63 -31.13 -2.90
C SER A 646 52.39 -29.80 -2.18
N ALA A 647 51.78 -28.83 -2.88
CA ALA A 647 51.71 -27.44 -2.44
C ALA A 647 50.55 -27.17 -1.47
N SER A 648 50.71 -27.58 -0.21
CA SER A 648 49.98 -26.93 0.89
C SER A 648 50.55 -25.52 1.08
N THR A 649 49.70 -24.50 1.09
CA THR A 649 50.06 -23.11 1.38
C THR A 649 49.27 -22.64 2.60
N LEU A 650 49.95 -21.97 3.53
CA LEU A 650 49.38 -21.53 4.80
C LEU A 650 48.33 -20.43 4.63
N LEU A 651 47.49 -20.25 5.66
CA LEU A 651 46.48 -19.21 5.75
C LEU A 651 47.09 -17.81 5.48
N PRO A 652 46.48 -17.00 4.61
CA PRO A 652 46.29 -15.60 4.89
C PRO A 652 45.15 -15.46 5.93
N THR A 653 45.39 -14.70 6.99
CA THR A 653 44.29 -14.02 7.70
C THR A 653 43.73 -12.95 6.76
N ASN A 654 42.50 -13.11 6.28
CA ASN A 654 41.74 -12.02 5.66
C ASN A 654 40.24 -12.29 5.74
N SER A 655 39.48 -11.21 5.59
CA SER A 655 38.05 -11.08 5.87
C SER A 655 37.14 -12.15 5.25
N ALA A 656 36.07 -12.50 5.98
CA ALA A 656 34.86 -13.07 5.41
C ALA A 656 34.06 -11.97 4.67
N THR A 657 34.62 -11.45 3.58
CA THR A 657 33.98 -10.51 2.66
C THR A 657 34.12 -11.06 1.24
N GLY A 658 33.40 -12.14 0.97
CA GLY A 658 32.84 -12.34 -0.36
C GLY A 658 31.47 -11.68 -0.35
N ASP A 659 31.25 -10.69 -1.22
CA ASP A 659 30.01 -9.90 -1.21
C ASP A 659 28.79 -10.81 -1.41
N LEU A 660 27.80 -10.70 -0.52
CA LEU A 660 26.64 -11.58 -0.51
C LEU A 660 25.76 -11.31 -1.74
N VAL A 661 25.65 -12.31 -2.62
CA VAL A 661 24.94 -12.17 -3.90
C VAL A 661 23.44 -12.37 -3.68
N VAL A 662 22.71 -11.27 -3.78
CA VAL A 662 21.25 -11.26 -3.81
C VAL A 662 20.76 -11.98 -5.08
N SER A 663 19.80 -12.88 -4.93
CA SER A 663 19.11 -13.58 -6.00
C SER A 663 17.60 -13.48 -5.81
N SER A 664 16.86 -13.31 -6.90
CA SER A 664 15.39 -13.31 -6.95
C SER A 664 14.84 -14.23 -8.05
N GLY A 665 15.70 -15.01 -8.71
CA GLY A 665 15.28 -16.00 -9.69
C GLY A 665 14.46 -17.11 -9.04
N SER A 666 13.43 -17.58 -9.74
CA SER A 666 12.45 -18.55 -9.26
C SER A 666 13.09 -19.89 -8.84
N ARG A 667 12.58 -20.51 -7.77
CA ARG A 667 13.16 -21.71 -7.14
C ARG A 667 12.14 -22.80 -6.86
N CYS A 668 12.61 -24.05 -6.88
CA CYS A 668 11.82 -25.22 -6.55
C CYS A 668 11.59 -25.37 -5.03
N GLY A 669 10.37 -25.70 -4.62
CA GLY A 669 10.05 -26.08 -3.24
C GLY A 669 8.57 -26.41 -3.01
N VAL A 670 8.23 -26.87 -1.81
CA VAL A 670 6.84 -27.17 -1.41
C VAL A 670 5.99 -25.90 -1.14
N SER A 671 6.64 -24.74 -0.98
CA SER A 671 6.06 -23.40 -0.81
C SER A 671 7.13 -22.34 -1.16
N GLU A 672 6.74 -21.06 -1.32
CA GLU A 672 7.69 -19.95 -1.50
C GLU A 672 8.78 -19.96 -0.42
N LEU A 673 8.37 -20.05 0.84
CA LEU A 673 9.30 -20.09 1.97
C LEU A 673 10.26 -21.28 1.86
N ALA A 674 9.77 -22.45 1.45
CA ALA A 674 10.62 -23.63 1.27
C ALA A 674 11.64 -23.41 0.15
N ALA A 675 11.19 -22.88 -0.99
CA ALA A 675 12.03 -22.62 -2.16
C ALA A 675 13.11 -21.57 -1.90
N ARG A 676 12.74 -20.52 -1.15
CA ARG A 676 13.62 -19.42 -0.75
C ARG A 676 14.59 -19.82 0.35
N ALA A 677 14.08 -20.24 1.51
CA ALA A 677 14.89 -20.45 2.71
C ALA A 677 15.86 -21.64 2.59
N ASN A 678 15.46 -22.69 1.86
CA ASN A 678 16.33 -23.85 1.59
C ASN A 678 17.24 -23.65 0.37
N CYS A 679 17.13 -22.52 -0.35
CA CYS A 679 17.80 -22.28 -1.64
C CYS A 679 17.58 -23.40 -2.66
N GLY A 680 16.31 -23.63 -3.02
CA GLY A 680 15.92 -24.61 -4.03
C GLY A 680 16.57 -24.39 -5.39
N SER A 681 16.57 -25.45 -6.21
CA SER A 681 17.04 -25.40 -7.61
C SER A 681 16.37 -24.27 -8.37
N GLU A 682 17.13 -23.54 -9.18
CA GLU A 682 16.57 -22.52 -10.07
C GLU A 682 15.72 -23.18 -11.16
N CYS A 683 14.58 -22.57 -11.45
CA CYS A 683 13.57 -23.12 -12.34
C CYS A 683 12.99 -22.03 -13.25
N SER A 684 12.35 -22.44 -14.34
CA SER A 684 11.50 -21.58 -15.17
C SER A 684 10.09 -22.16 -15.33
N SER A 685 9.84 -23.34 -14.77
CA SER A 685 8.61 -24.11 -14.87
C SER A 685 8.52 -25.15 -13.75
N ASN A 686 7.31 -25.62 -13.44
CA ASN A 686 7.10 -26.71 -12.47
C ASN A 686 7.74 -28.04 -12.92
N THR A 687 8.05 -28.21 -14.21
CA THR A 687 8.75 -29.40 -14.73
C THR A 687 10.25 -29.45 -14.41
N ASP A 688 10.82 -28.36 -13.88
CA ASP A 688 12.22 -28.30 -13.46
C ASP A 688 12.42 -28.80 -12.00
N CYS A 689 11.33 -29.07 -11.28
CA CYS A 689 11.30 -29.35 -9.85
C CYS A 689 11.04 -30.83 -9.51
N ALA A 690 11.31 -31.23 -8.27
CA ALA A 690 11.08 -32.61 -7.83
C ALA A 690 9.57 -32.91 -7.64
N ALA A 691 9.23 -34.20 -7.51
CA ALA A 691 7.84 -34.58 -7.20
C ALA A 691 7.40 -34.00 -5.85
N ASN A 692 6.24 -33.32 -5.86
CA ASN A 692 5.68 -32.49 -4.77
C ASN A 692 6.36 -31.12 -4.55
N GLU A 693 7.29 -30.69 -5.41
CA GLU A 693 7.79 -29.32 -5.46
C GLU A 693 7.20 -28.56 -6.66
N TYR A 694 7.08 -27.25 -6.52
CA TYR A 694 6.66 -26.31 -7.55
C TYR A 694 7.72 -25.22 -7.73
N CYS A 695 7.70 -24.55 -8.89
CA CYS A 695 8.58 -23.43 -9.20
C CYS A 695 7.95 -22.13 -8.69
N TRP A 696 8.49 -21.61 -7.59
CA TRP A 696 8.00 -20.38 -6.97
C TRP A 696 8.82 -19.19 -7.44
N ASN A 697 8.15 -18.10 -7.82
CA ASN A 697 8.76 -16.79 -7.77
C ASN A 697 9.03 -16.48 -6.28
N VAL A 698 10.29 -16.26 -5.92
CA VAL A 698 10.74 -16.13 -4.53
C VAL A 698 11.14 -14.70 -4.22
N GLN A 699 10.89 -14.27 -2.97
CA GLN A 699 11.40 -13.00 -2.47
C GLN A 699 12.93 -12.98 -2.52
N ALA A 700 13.51 -11.77 -2.64
CA ALA A 700 14.95 -11.58 -2.70
C ALA A 700 15.67 -12.32 -1.55
N ASN A 701 16.74 -13.06 -1.87
CA ASN A 701 17.40 -14.00 -0.96
C ASN A 701 18.92 -14.06 -1.25
N LEU A 702 19.71 -14.70 -0.41
CA LEU A 702 21.18 -14.74 -0.57
C LEU A 702 21.69 -16.05 -1.22
N CYS A 703 20.84 -16.75 -1.95
CA CYS A 703 21.17 -18.06 -2.55
C CYS A 703 22.21 -18.02 -3.67
N GLY A 704 22.59 -16.83 -4.17
CA GLY A 704 23.60 -16.69 -5.22
C GLY A 704 25.02 -17.09 -4.78
N ASN A 705 25.36 -16.98 -3.50
CA ASN A 705 26.63 -17.47 -2.95
C ASN A 705 26.62 -17.86 -1.45
N ARG A 706 25.47 -18.00 -0.80
CA ARG A 706 25.34 -18.46 0.61
C ARG A 706 26.13 -19.78 0.84
N PRO A 707 26.91 -19.90 1.94
CA PRO A 707 27.43 -21.20 2.38
C PRO A 707 26.27 -22.14 2.72
N GLY A 708 26.20 -23.30 2.04
CA GLY A 708 25.00 -24.16 2.08
C GLY A 708 24.62 -24.66 3.49
N PHE A 709 23.40 -24.34 3.91
CA PHE A 709 22.79 -24.81 5.16
C PHE A 709 22.14 -26.19 4.98
N ARG A 710 21.43 -26.68 6.02
CA ARG A 710 20.60 -27.90 5.94
C ARG A 710 19.13 -27.48 5.81
N LEU A 711 18.35 -28.23 5.03
CA LEU A 711 16.94 -27.92 4.81
C LEU A 711 16.13 -27.95 6.11
N CYS A 712 15.12 -27.10 6.19
CA CYS A 712 14.04 -27.21 7.16
C CYS A 712 12.96 -28.12 6.57
N ASP A 713 12.99 -29.40 6.92
CA ASP A 713 12.00 -30.41 6.49
C ASP A 713 10.65 -30.29 7.23
N ASP A 714 10.59 -29.43 8.25
CA ASP A 714 9.47 -29.18 9.15
C ASP A 714 9.28 -27.67 9.31
N LEU A 715 8.67 -27.06 8.29
CA LEU A 715 8.41 -25.61 8.21
C LEU A 715 7.20 -25.13 9.04
N PRO A 716 6.04 -25.82 9.09
CA PRO A 716 4.82 -25.27 9.69
C PRO A 716 4.94 -24.89 11.17
N GLY A 717 5.81 -25.56 11.93
CA GLY A 717 6.04 -25.27 13.35
C GLY A 717 7.27 -24.41 13.67
N LYS A 718 8.00 -23.90 12.66
CA LYS A 718 9.32 -23.25 12.86
C LYS A 718 9.55 -21.98 12.03
N ALA A 719 8.62 -21.65 11.13
CA ALA A 719 8.63 -20.39 10.41
C ALA A 719 8.13 -19.24 11.30
N ASN A 720 8.79 -18.07 11.27
CA ASN A 720 8.33 -16.87 11.98
C ASN A 720 8.83 -15.58 11.31
N GLY A 721 8.17 -14.46 11.59
CA GLY A 721 8.58 -13.11 11.18
C GLY A 721 9.40 -12.34 12.23
N ASN A 722 9.71 -12.99 13.38
CA ASN A 722 10.34 -12.35 14.55
C ASN A 722 11.48 -11.43 14.12
N ALA A 723 11.40 -10.16 14.50
CA ALA A 723 12.38 -9.14 14.13
C ALA A 723 13.80 -9.55 14.52
N ARG A 724 14.76 -9.34 13.60
CA ARG A 724 16.16 -9.73 13.74
C ARG A 724 17.08 -8.52 13.52
N CYS A 725 18.26 -8.58 14.12
CA CYS A 725 19.32 -7.63 13.86
C CYS A 725 20.00 -7.88 12.50
N GLY A 726 20.29 -6.80 11.78
CA GLY A 726 21.07 -6.83 10.54
C GLY A 726 21.24 -5.42 9.96
N SER A 727 22.00 -5.27 8.88
CA SER A 727 22.20 -3.95 8.23
C SER A 727 21.08 -3.56 7.24
N ASN A 728 20.17 -4.49 6.95
CA ASN A 728 18.87 -4.32 6.29
C ASN A 728 18.03 -5.59 6.56
N GLU A 729 16.73 -5.56 6.24
CA GLU A 729 15.82 -6.72 6.41
C GLU A 729 16.37 -7.99 5.77
N LEU A 730 16.87 -7.89 4.53
CA LEU A 730 17.37 -9.04 3.78
C LEU A 730 18.53 -9.73 4.51
N LEU A 731 19.50 -8.96 5.02
CA LEU A 731 20.56 -9.53 5.83
C LEU A 731 20.04 -10.01 7.19
N ALA A 732 19.21 -9.24 7.89
CA ALA A 732 18.66 -9.63 9.19
C ALA A 732 17.97 -11.00 9.13
N ARG A 733 17.18 -11.22 8.07
CA ARG A 733 16.46 -12.46 7.78
C ARG A 733 17.36 -13.60 7.27
N GLU A 734 18.29 -13.33 6.35
CA GLU A 734 19.08 -14.38 5.68
C GLU A 734 20.40 -14.71 6.40
N THR A 735 20.91 -13.86 7.30
CA THR A 735 21.95 -14.25 8.28
C THR A 735 21.32 -14.87 9.53
N CYS A 736 20.11 -14.45 9.89
CA CYS A 736 19.48 -14.63 11.19
C CYS A 736 20.35 -14.04 12.30
N GLY A 737 20.42 -12.72 12.36
CA GLY A 737 20.96 -12.02 13.52
C GLY A 737 20.12 -12.27 14.78
N ASP A 738 20.58 -11.74 15.91
CA ASP A 738 19.88 -11.90 17.19
C ASP A 738 18.45 -11.33 17.12
N SER A 739 17.52 -11.97 17.83
CA SER A 739 16.14 -11.48 17.91
C SER A 739 16.09 -10.16 18.68
N CYS A 740 15.35 -9.19 18.16
CA CYS A 740 15.26 -7.84 18.72
C CYS A 740 13.80 -7.41 18.91
N SER A 741 13.62 -6.34 19.69
CA SER A 741 12.34 -5.60 19.77
C SER A 741 12.55 -4.09 19.59
N THR A 742 13.79 -3.63 19.71
CA THR A 742 14.25 -2.24 19.54
C THR A 742 15.63 -2.22 18.88
N ASN A 743 16.06 -1.07 18.35
CA ASN A 743 17.38 -0.94 17.72
C ASN A 743 18.53 -1.14 18.74
N GLU A 744 18.26 -0.84 20.00
CA GLU A 744 19.17 -0.99 21.13
C GLU A 744 19.59 -2.44 21.40
N ASP A 745 18.75 -3.42 21.00
CA ASP A 745 19.06 -4.86 21.09
C ASP A 745 20.16 -5.27 20.08
N CYS A 746 20.38 -4.47 19.04
CA CYS A 746 21.32 -4.77 17.96
C CYS A 746 22.70 -4.18 18.25
N HIS A 747 23.67 -5.07 18.49
CA HIS A 747 25.02 -4.70 18.93
C HIS A 747 26.09 -4.77 17.82
N GLY A 748 25.73 -5.21 16.60
CA GLY A 748 26.62 -5.21 15.45
C GLY A 748 26.83 -3.82 14.85
N PRO A 749 28.02 -3.54 14.27
CA PRO A 749 28.34 -2.21 13.76
C PRO A 749 27.53 -1.88 12.49
N GLY A 750 26.53 -1.01 12.64
CA GLY A 750 25.59 -0.66 11.56
C GLY A 750 24.42 -1.64 11.41
N GLU A 751 24.13 -2.43 12.44
CA GLU A 751 22.90 -3.22 12.52
C GLU A 751 21.78 -2.43 13.19
N TYR A 752 20.55 -2.66 12.72
CA TYR A 752 19.31 -2.15 13.27
C TYR A 752 18.33 -3.32 13.44
N CYS A 753 17.26 -3.11 14.22
CA CYS A 753 16.21 -4.08 14.38
C CYS A 753 15.24 -3.99 13.19
N PHE A 754 15.25 -5.00 12.33
CA PHE A 754 14.31 -5.11 11.23
C PHE A 754 13.25 -6.15 11.57
N ALA A 755 11.98 -5.78 11.46
CA ALA A 755 10.94 -6.76 11.20
C ALA A 755 11.26 -7.48 9.87
N THR A 756 10.89 -8.75 9.75
CA THR A 756 11.35 -9.60 8.64
C THR A 756 10.21 -10.38 8.02
N HIS A 757 10.28 -10.56 6.70
CA HIS A 757 9.44 -11.54 6.03
C HIS A 757 9.62 -12.91 6.67
N LEU A 758 8.56 -13.74 6.61
CA LEU A 758 8.52 -15.07 7.20
C LEU A 758 9.79 -15.87 6.85
N ASN A 759 10.48 -16.35 7.89
CA ASN A 759 11.82 -16.91 7.83
C ASN A 759 11.93 -18.18 8.69
N SER A 760 13.00 -18.93 8.50
CA SER A 760 13.24 -20.22 9.17
C SER A 760 14.35 -20.14 10.23
N CYS A 761 14.53 -18.99 10.88
CA CYS A 761 15.66 -18.75 11.77
C CYS A 761 15.66 -19.61 13.04
N ASP A 762 14.51 -20.16 13.44
CA ASP A 762 14.43 -21.02 14.63
C ASP A 762 14.56 -22.54 14.28
N CYS A 763 14.94 -22.87 13.04
CA CYS A 763 15.47 -24.19 12.65
C CYS A 763 16.86 -24.47 13.28
N VAL A 764 16.90 -24.76 14.58
CA VAL A 764 18.11 -25.18 15.31
C VAL A 764 17.85 -26.39 16.20
N ALA A 765 18.89 -27.20 16.41
CA ALA A 765 18.88 -28.33 17.33
C ALA A 765 19.79 -28.04 18.55
N GLU A 766 19.37 -28.48 19.74
CA GLU A 766 20.18 -28.34 20.95
C GLU A 766 21.24 -29.46 21.03
N PHE A 767 22.43 -29.10 21.52
CA PHE A 767 23.49 -30.06 21.85
C PHE A 767 23.52 -30.30 23.37
N GLY A 768 23.88 -31.52 23.75
CA GLY A 768 23.84 -32.00 25.15
C GLY A 768 24.86 -31.37 26.12
N ASP A 769 25.51 -30.27 25.75
CA ASP A 769 26.34 -29.43 26.61
C ASP A 769 25.63 -28.14 27.09
N GLY A 770 24.40 -27.89 26.60
CA GLY A 770 23.60 -26.72 26.96
C GLY A 770 23.98 -25.44 26.18
N GLN A 771 24.75 -25.53 25.09
CA GLN A 771 25.05 -24.37 24.25
C GLN A 771 24.38 -24.47 22.87
N ARG A 772 23.58 -23.44 22.55
CA ARG A 772 22.99 -23.26 21.22
C ARG A 772 24.07 -22.80 20.23
N ARG A 773 24.30 -23.57 19.17
CA ARG A 773 25.26 -23.25 18.09
C ARG A 773 24.75 -23.80 16.76
N ARG A 774 24.82 -23.01 15.67
CA ARG A 774 24.61 -23.52 14.30
C ARG A 774 25.90 -24.16 13.77
N LEU A 775 25.78 -25.25 13.02
CA LEU A 775 26.92 -25.93 12.38
C LEU A 775 26.93 -25.72 10.87
N LEU A 776 28.08 -25.33 10.35
CA LEU A 776 28.38 -25.31 8.91
C LEU A 776 28.38 -26.74 8.34
N ARG A 777 27.96 -26.90 7.07
CA ARG A 777 27.92 -28.19 6.37
C ARG A 777 29.32 -28.65 5.91
N GLY A 778 30.21 -28.90 6.88
CA GLY A 778 31.60 -29.30 6.66
C GLY A 778 32.17 -30.30 7.69
N ALA A 779 31.37 -30.74 8.67
CA ALA A 779 31.72 -31.79 9.63
C ALA A 779 30.79 -33.00 9.47
N PHE A 780 31.33 -34.19 9.72
CA PHE A 780 30.75 -35.53 9.47
C PHE A 780 30.80 -36.05 8.02
N SER A 781 32.02 -36.32 7.56
CA SER A 781 32.29 -37.58 6.87
C SER A 781 32.51 -38.70 7.90
N SER A 782 31.94 -39.89 7.64
CA SER A 782 32.23 -41.18 8.30
C SER A 782 32.20 -41.26 9.84
N SER A 783 31.08 -41.77 10.37
CA SER A 783 31.05 -42.82 11.40
C SER A 783 29.76 -43.64 11.26
#